data_AF-A0A0E3BV83-F1
#
_entry.id   AF-A0A0E3BV83-F1
#
_cell.length_a   1.000
_cell.length_b   1.000
_cell.length_c   1.000
_cell.angle_alpha   90.00
_cell.angle_beta   90.00
_cell.angle_gamma   90.00
#
_symmetry.space_group_name_H-M   'P 1'
#
loop_
_entity.id
_entity.type
_entity.pdbx_description
1 polymer ?
#
loop_
_entity_poly.entity_id
_entity_poly.type
_entity_poly.pdbx_seq_one_letter_code
_entity_poly.pdbx_strand_id
1 'polypeptide(L)'
;MTSSYSTMMVCVSIVIAVFASFVTLGLARRMRMASGRIGRIWWAIGAMVMGTGVWAMHFIGMQAFELPITLGYSGALTLASWVAAVAASALAFGVATRAEYRWPHFLGASLLMGGGICAMHYLGMLAIEMSIPIAWDWPLVAASAVIAVLASATALTLFRALFSLSGKRLWLFQTLAALVMGFAICGMHYTGMSAASFASGSVCLSAEALSGPELTTIIIITTVMLLIAAMFSTLLDARLQSTAFKLNQSLQETNAKLQLANTELRQRAFADPLTNLPNRLLFEDRLIHALLRLERANRSRIKERLGILFVDLDGFKPINDSFGHAAGDQILISAAERLMAEARSSDTVARVGGDEFLVLLEDTQDVAACMAVANRILKALSQPFRLGNKELQITCSIGIVAYPDHGDRDHLIANADAAMYAAKRNGGNGFAVFEPHMGSDASEQLELQNDLRHAIQRSQMELHYQPKIDSERGNIIGVEALLRWAHPERGMIAPDIFIPLAERFGIINSLGNWVIEEACRQLALWRDMGLQMRVAINLSVHQLRESGLADRITQTLLRHDVQASQLLCEITESVAMEDTQATQRAIEELRDIGIFLSIDDFGTGYSSLNYLRQLPAQQLKIDRSFIRDLETEEDARAVVHAVVRLAHALGLRVVAEGVETAGQRDILIDMQCDELQGYFYARPMSADSLLAWARGDRRGGQADFSASILGALTG
;
A
#
# COMPACT_ATOMS: atom_id res chain seq x y z
N MET A 1 48.45 -82.10 -24.32
CA MET A 1 48.11 -81.60 -25.69
C MET A 1 48.89 -80.32 -25.97
N THR A 2 49.16 -79.98 -27.23
CA THR A 2 49.72 -78.66 -27.60
C THR A 2 48.63 -77.60 -27.46
N SER A 3 48.92 -76.51 -26.76
CA SER A 3 48.02 -75.38 -26.59
C SER A 3 48.58 -74.10 -27.21
N SER A 4 47.70 -73.22 -27.67
CA SER A 4 48.02 -71.88 -28.18
C SER A 4 47.11 -70.83 -27.56
N TYR A 5 47.46 -69.56 -27.72
CA TYR A 5 46.62 -68.44 -27.32
C TYR A 5 46.24 -67.57 -28.52
N SER A 6 44.95 -67.26 -28.64
CA SER A 6 44.47 -66.22 -29.56
C SER A 6 44.84 -64.84 -29.03
N THR A 7 45.75 -64.16 -29.72
CA THR A 7 46.24 -62.82 -29.31
C THR A 7 45.10 -61.80 -29.23
N MET A 8 44.13 -61.88 -30.15
CA MET A 8 42.96 -60.99 -30.16
C MET A 8 42.10 -61.18 -28.90
N MET A 9 41.80 -62.43 -28.54
CA MET A 9 40.96 -62.74 -27.37
C MET A 9 41.65 -62.38 -26.05
N VAL A 10 42.98 -62.52 -25.97
CA VAL A 10 43.77 -62.02 -24.83
C VAL A 10 43.66 -60.49 -24.73
N CYS A 11 43.74 -59.77 -25.85
CA CYS A 11 43.56 -58.32 -25.82
C CYS A 11 42.14 -57.93 -25.39
N VAL A 12 41.11 -58.62 -25.87
CA VAL A 12 39.70 -58.39 -25.49
C VAL A 12 39.48 -58.65 -24.00
N SER A 13 40.06 -59.71 -23.43
CA SER A 13 39.94 -60.00 -22.00
C SER A 13 40.53 -58.87 -21.15
N ILE A 14 41.71 -58.35 -21.52
CA ILE A 14 42.36 -57.21 -20.85
C ILE A 14 41.50 -55.95 -20.95
N VAL A 15 40.98 -55.63 -22.14
CA VAL A 15 40.13 -54.44 -22.35
C VAL A 15 38.86 -54.52 -21.48
N ILE A 16 38.21 -55.68 -21.42
CA ILE A 16 37.02 -55.89 -20.58
C ILE A 16 37.36 -55.77 -19.09
N ALA A 17 38.49 -56.32 -18.64
CA ALA A 17 38.95 -56.20 -17.26
C ALA A 17 39.18 -54.74 -16.85
N VAL A 18 39.86 -53.98 -17.71
CA VAL A 18 40.16 -52.57 -17.49
C VAL A 18 38.86 -51.75 -17.52
N PHE A 19 37.97 -51.99 -18.49
CA PHE A 19 36.72 -51.25 -18.61
C PHE A 19 35.78 -51.53 -17.44
N ALA A 20 35.65 -52.80 -17.03
CA ALA A 20 34.89 -53.19 -15.84
C ALA A 20 35.46 -52.53 -14.57
N SER A 21 36.78 -52.52 -14.41
CA SER A 21 37.44 -51.84 -13.29
C SER A 21 37.20 -50.33 -13.31
N PHE A 22 37.24 -49.69 -14.48
CA PHE A 22 36.99 -48.26 -14.64
C PHE A 22 35.55 -47.88 -14.24
N VAL A 23 34.55 -48.58 -14.76
CA VAL A 23 33.13 -48.33 -14.44
C VAL A 23 32.86 -48.57 -12.96
N THR A 24 33.40 -49.65 -12.40
CA THR A 24 33.31 -50.03 -10.99
C THR A 24 33.88 -48.95 -10.06
N LEU A 25 35.07 -48.41 -10.37
CA LEU A 25 35.67 -47.32 -9.59
C LEU A 25 34.78 -46.06 -9.60
N GLY A 26 34.13 -45.75 -10.73
CA GLY A 26 33.16 -44.66 -10.83
C GLY A 26 31.91 -44.87 -9.96
N LEU A 27 31.41 -46.11 -9.89
CA LEU A 27 30.28 -46.50 -9.04
C LEU A 27 30.62 -46.46 -7.56
N ALA A 28 31.84 -46.85 -7.17
CA ALA A 28 32.30 -46.89 -5.78
C ALA A 28 32.10 -45.55 -5.04
N ARG A 29 32.36 -44.43 -5.73
CA ARG A 29 32.18 -43.08 -5.16
C ARG A 29 30.72 -42.76 -4.88
N ARG A 30 29.81 -43.19 -5.74
CA ARG A 30 28.36 -42.99 -5.59
C ARG A 30 27.81 -43.77 -4.41
N MET A 31 28.32 -44.98 -4.20
CA MET A 31 27.97 -45.81 -3.05
C MET A 31 28.30 -45.15 -1.71
N ARG A 32 29.43 -44.44 -1.62
CA ARG A 32 29.83 -43.73 -0.40
C ARG A 32 29.03 -42.44 -0.16
N MET A 33 28.61 -41.75 -1.22
CA MET A 33 27.85 -40.50 -1.11
C MET A 33 26.35 -40.72 -0.87
N ALA A 34 25.79 -41.84 -1.33
CA ALA A 34 24.39 -42.16 -1.16
C ALA A 34 24.11 -42.81 0.21
N SER A 35 23.12 -42.30 0.94
CA SER A 35 22.69 -42.85 2.24
C SER A 35 21.50 -43.82 2.10
N GLY A 36 21.31 -44.67 3.11
CA GLY A 36 20.11 -45.49 3.27
C GLY A 36 19.88 -46.52 2.14
N ARG A 37 18.65 -46.54 1.58
CA ARG A 37 18.22 -47.52 0.57
C ARG A 37 18.96 -47.33 -0.77
N ILE A 38 19.24 -46.08 -1.14
CA ILE A 38 19.90 -45.74 -2.41
C ILE A 38 21.37 -46.21 -2.38
N GLY A 39 22.07 -46.07 -1.25
CA GLY A 39 23.42 -46.60 -1.07
C GLY A 39 23.49 -48.12 -1.24
N ARG A 40 22.51 -48.86 -0.70
CA ARG A 40 22.42 -50.32 -0.88
C ARG A 40 22.16 -50.74 -2.33
N ILE A 41 21.35 -49.98 -3.07
CA ILE A 41 21.09 -50.24 -4.50
C ILE A 41 22.38 -50.05 -5.30
N TRP A 42 23.10 -48.94 -5.09
CA TRP A 42 24.39 -48.72 -5.76
C TRP A 42 25.42 -49.78 -5.40
N TRP A 43 25.40 -50.29 -4.16
CA TRP A 43 26.26 -51.39 -3.76
C TRP A 43 25.96 -52.69 -4.51
N ALA A 44 24.68 -53.05 -4.65
CA ALA A 44 24.29 -54.22 -5.41
C ALA A 44 24.64 -54.09 -6.91
N ILE A 45 24.38 -52.92 -7.50
CA ILE A 45 24.72 -52.64 -8.91
C ILE A 45 26.23 -52.70 -9.12
N GLY A 46 27.02 -52.08 -8.25
CA GLY A 46 28.48 -52.11 -8.31
C GLY A 46 29.03 -53.53 -8.25
N ALA A 47 28.55 -54.32 -7.27
CA ALA A 47 28.96 -55.72 -7.11
C ALA A 47 28.63 -56.57 -8.35
N MET A 48 27.44 -56.38 -8.92
CA MET A 48 27.00 -57.09 -10.13
C MET A 48 27.85 -56.74 -11.35
N VAL A 49 28.10 -55.45 -11.57
CA VAL A 49 28.90 -54.93 -12.69
C VAL A 49 30.35 -55.44 -12.60
N MET A 50 30.97 -55.33 -11.42
CA MET A 50 32.34 -55.79 -11.21
C MET A 50 32.45 -57.32 -11.32
N GLY A 51 31.58 -58.05 -10.63
CA GLY A 51 31.58 -59.50 -10.63
C GLY A 51 31.39 -60.07 -12.03
N THR A 52 30.43 -59.52 -12.78
CA THR A 52 30.20 -59.90 -14.19
C THR A 52 31.39 -59.55 -15.07
N GLY A 53 32.04 -58.40 -14.88
CA GLY A 53 33.23 -58.02 -15.64
C GLY A 53 34.45 -58.90 -15.39
N VAL A 54 34.71 -59.25 -14.11
CA VAL A 54 35.79 -60.19 -13.73
C VAL A 54 35.51 -61.59 -14.29
N TRP A 55 34.27 -62.06 -14.16
CA TRP A 55 33.84 -63.36 -14.68
C TRP A 55 33.90 -63.41 -16.22
N ALA A 56 33.44 -62.36 -16.91
CA ALA A 56 33.50 -62.27 -18.36
C ALA A 56 34.94 -62.25 -18.87
N MET A 57 35.83 -61.50 -18.20
CA MET A 57 37.28 -61.56 -18.49
C MET A 57 37.80 -62.99 -18.38
N HIS A 58 37.47 -63.70 -17.29
CA HIS A 58 37.90 -65.07 -17.09
C HIS A 58 37.42 -66.01 -18.21
N PHE A 59 36.14 -65.96 -18.58
CA PHE A 59 35.59 -66.81 -19.64
C PHE A 59 36.13 -66.47 -21.04
N ILE A 60 36.37 -65.20 -21.33
CA ILE A 60 37.00 -64.77 -22.58
C ILE A 60 38.46 -65.19 -22.62
N GLY A 61 39.16 -65.13 -21.47
CA GLY A 61 40.53 -65.60 -21.34
C GLY A 61 40.65 -67.12 -21.46
N MET A 62 39.69 -67.89 -20.95
CA MET A 62 39.60 -69.34 -21.20
C MET A 62 39.37 -69.64 -22.68
N GLN A 63 38.48 -68.89 -23.35
CA GLN A 63 38.25 -69.05 -24.79
C GLN A 63 39.41 -68.55 -25.65
N ALA A 64 40.32 -67.74 -25.10
CA ALA A 64 41.57 -67.40 -25.76
C ALA A 64 42.54 -68.58 -25.78
N PHE A 65 42.37 -69.58 -24.90
CA PHE A 65 43.20 -70.78 -24.84
C PHE A 65 42.67 -71.86 -25.77
N GLU A 66 43.42 -72.15 -26.81
CA GLU A 66 43.02 -73.08 -27.86
C GLU A 66 43.62 -74.47 -27.60
N LEU A 67 42.76 -75.48 -27.63
CA LEU A 67 43.12 -76.90 -27.62
C LEU A 67 42.63 -77.55 -28.93
N PRO A 68 43.24 -78.66 -29.37
CA PRO A 68 42.82 -79.38 -30.57
C PRO A 68 41.53 -80.20 -30.36
N ILE A 69 40.61 -79.71 -29.51
CA ILE A 69 39.29 -80.28 -29.19
C ILE A 69 38.30 -79.13 -28.98
N THR A 70 37.01 -79.38 -29.21
CA THR A 70 35.96 -78.40 -28.87
C THR A 70 35.80 -78.33 -27.35
N LEU A 71 35.90 -77.13 -26.78
CA LEU A 71 35.66 -76.89 -25.37
C LEU A 71 34.22 -76.42 -25.17
N GLY A 72 33.57 -76.98 -24.16
CA GLY A 72 32.30 -76.49 -23.63
C GLY A 72 32.40 -76.27 -22.12
N TYR A 73 31.31 -75.78 -21.53
CA TYR A 73 31.24 -75.43 -20.12
C TYR A 73 29.92 -75.90 -19.51
N SER A 74 29.98 -76.51 -18.32
CA SER A 74 28.77 -76.89 -17.60
C SER A 74 28.06 -75.69 -16.99
N GLY A 75 26.74 -75.61 -17.19
CA GLY A 75 25.94 -74.45 -16.79
C GLY A 75 25.94 -74.20 -15.28
N ALA A 76 25.91 -75.26 -14.47
CA ALA A 76 25.89 -75.14 -13.01
C ALA A 76 27.21 -74.58 -12.44
N LEU A 77 28.36 -75.10 -12.87
CA LEU A 77 29.66 -74.60 -12.43
C LEU A 77 29.97 -73.21 -12.99
N THR A 78 29.53 -72.94 -14.21
CA THR A 78 29.60 -71.61 -14.82
C THR A 78 28.82 -70.59 -14.00
N LEU A 79 27.57 -70.89 -13.62
CA LEU A 79 26.77 -70.03 -12.75
C LEU A 79 27.40 -69.88 -11.35
N ALA A 80 27.90 -70.96 -10.76
CA ALA A 80 28.55 -70.94 -9.45
C ALA A 80 29.80 -70.04 -9.47
N SER A 81 30.60 -70.09 -10.53
CA SER A 81 31.76 -69.20 -10.72
C SER A 81 31.34 -67.73 -10.79
N TRP A 82 30.25 -67.40 -11.51
CA TRP A 82 29.72 -66.05 -11.58
C TRP A 82 29.22 -65.55 -10.22
N VAL A 83 28.49 -66.38 -9.48
CA VAL A 83 28.04 -66.06 -8.10
C VAL A 83 29.25 -65.79 -7.20
N ALA A 84 30.31 -66.60 -7.29
CA ALA A 84 31.55 -66.36 -6.55
C ALA A 84 32.19 -65.00 -6.91
N ALA A 85 32.18 -64.63 -8.20
CA ALA A 85 32.68 -63.33 -8.68
C ALA A 85 31.88 -62.14 -8.09
N VAL A 86 30.55 -62.23 -8.13
CA VAL A 86 29.64 -61.20 -7.62
C VAL A 86 29.74 -61.10 -6.10
N ALA A 87 29.82 -62.22 -5.38
CA ALA A 87 30.00 -62.24 -3.94
C ALA A 87 31.34 -61.62 -3.53
N ALA A 88 32.44 -62.01 -4.17
CA ALA A 88 33.77 -61.43 -3.93
C ALA A 88 33.77 -59.90 -4.16
N SER A 89 33.11 -59.44 -5.23
CA SER A 89 32.95 -58.02 -5.53
C SER A 89 32.10 -57.29 -4.49
N ALA A 90 30.99 -57.89 -4.05
CA ALA A 90 30.12 -57.33 -3.02
C ALA A 90 30.86 -57.12 -1.69
N LEU A 91 31.69 -58.11 -1.31
CA LEU A 91 32.56 -58.05 -0.13
C LEU A 91 33.62 -56.94 -0.27
N ALA A 92 34.27 -56.85 -1.43
CA ALA A 92 35.21 -55.78 -1.74
C ALA A 92 34.60 -54.40 -1.49
N PHE A 93 33.41 -54.16 -2.02
CA PHE A 93 32.69 -52.90 -1.86
C PHE A 93 32.18 -52.66 -0.43
N GLY A 94 31.73 -53.71 0.26
CA GLY A 94 31.26 -53.61 1.64
C GLY A 94 32.36 -53.21 2.61
N VAL A 95 33.61 -53.56 2.30
CA VAL A 95 34.80 -53.13 3.05
C VAL A 95 35.30 -51.76 2.58
N ALA A 96 35.35 -51.54 1.26
CA ALA A 96 35.83 -50.29 0.69
C ALA A 96 34.98 -49.06 1.09
N THR A 97 33.67 -49.22 1.27
CA THR A 97 32.77 -48.11 1.63
C THR A 97 32.80 -47.73 3.13
N ARG A 98 33.47 -48.52 3.98
CA ARG A 98 33.61 -48.18 5.41
C ARG A 98 34.57 -47.01 5.60
N ALA A 99 34.21 -46.09 6.50
CA ALA A 99 35.01 -44.89 6.79
C ALA A 99 36.39 -45.23 7.35
N GLU A 100 36.47 -46.26 8.21
CA GLU A 100 37.71 -46.73 8.83
C GLU A 100 37.69 -48.25 8.95
N TYR A 101 38.84 -48.89 8.72
CA TYR A 101 39.06 -50.29 9.03
C TYR A 101 40.49 -50.48 9.57
N ARG A 102 40.62 -51.33 10.60
CA ARG A 102 41.91 -51.70 11.21
C ARG A 102 42.63 -52.70 10.30
N TRP A 103 43.97 -52.76 10.35
CA TRP A 103 44.80 -53.70 9.57
C TRP A 103 44.28 -55.16 9.51
N PRO A 104 43.75 -55.77 10.59
CA PRO A 104 43.21 -57.13 10.53
C PRO A 104 42.00 -57.27 9.60
N HIS A 105 41.14 -56.24 9.53
CA HIS A 105 39.96 -56.23 8.66
C HIS A 105 40.36 -56.06 7.20
N PHE A 106 41.38 -55.25 6.92
CA PHE A 106 41.96 -55.12 5.58
C PHE A 106 42.51 -56.46 5.10
N LEU A 107 43.36 -57.09 5.92
CA LEU A 107 43.98 -58.36 5.59
C LEU A 107 42.93 -59.47 5.40
N GLY A 108 41.97 -59.55 6.31
CA GLY A 108 40.85 -60.50 6.20
C GLY A 108 40.03 -60.27 4.94
N ALA A 109 39.75 -59.02 4.58
CA ALA A 109 39.04 -58.69 3.34
C ALA A 109 39.83 -59.03 2.08
N SER A 110 41.13 -58.73 2.04
CA SER A 110 42.00 -59.08 0.90
C SER A 110 42.12 -60.60 0.71
N LEU A 111 42.24 -61.36 1.81
CA LEU A 111 42.28 -62.83 1.76
C LEU A 111 40.96 -63.42 1.28
N LEU A 112 39.84 -62.93 1.82
CA LEU A 112 38.50 -63.44 1.49
C LEU A 112 38.09 -63.07 0.05
N MET A 113 38.42 -61.86 -0.40
CA MET A 113 38.21 -61.42 -1.78
C MET A 113 39.12 -62.17 -2.76
N GLY A 114 40.41 -62.35 -2.42
CA GLY A 114 41.36 -63.15 -3.20
C GLY A 114 40.91 -64.61 -3.32
N GLY A 115 40.46 -65.20 -2.21
CA GLY A 115 39.86 -66.54 -2.19
C GLY A 115 38.62 -66.65 -3.06
N GLY A 116 37.75 -65.63 -3.06
CA GLY A 116 36.58 -65.58 -3.94
C GLY A 116 36.94 -65.48 -5.42
N ILE A 117 37.99 -64.73 -5.77
CA ILE A 117 38.52 -64.64 -7.14
C ILE A 117 39.13 -65.99 -7.59
N CYS A 118 39.89 -66.65 -6.71
CA CYS A 118 40.40 -68.00 -6.96
C CYS A 118 39.26 -69.01 -7.12
N ALA A 119 38.26 -68.97 -6.25
CA ALA A 119 37.09 -69.84 -6.33
C ALA A 119 36.36 -69.64 -7.66
N MET A 120 36.12 -68.39 -8.08
CA MET A 120 35.57 -68.08 -9.40
C MET A 120 36.41 -68.68 -10.53
N HIS A 121 37.73 -68.46 -10.51
CA HIS A 121 38.62 -68.94 -11.55
C HIS A 121 38.67 -70.47 -11.65
N TYR A 122 38.89 -71.16 -10.53
CA TYR A 122 39.04 -72.61 -10.53
C TYR A 122 37.70 -73.34 -10.70
N LEU A 123 36.58 -72.80 -10.21
CA LEU A 123 35.25 -73.33 -10.55
C LEU A 123 34.95 -73.16 -12.05
N GLY A 124 35.35 -72.04 -12.64
CA GLY A 124 35.23 -71.83 -14.09
C GLY A 124 36.08 -72.81 -14.90
N MET A 125 37.30 -73.10 -14.45
CA MET A 125 38.15 -74.14 -15.06
C MET A 125 37.56 -75.55 -14.94
N LEU A 126 36.95 -75.88 -13.79
CA LEU A 126 36.27 -77.17 -13.59
C LEU A 126 35.03 -77.32 -14.47
N ALA A 127 34.43 -76.22 -14.93
CA ALA A 127 33.28 -76.25 -15.84
C ALA A 127 33.61 -76.88 -17.20
N ILE A 128 34.88 -76.93 -17.59
CA ILE A 128 35.33 -77.59 -18.84
C ILE A 128 35.05 -79.11 -18.79
N GLU A 129 34.94 -79.74 -17.62
CA GLU A 129 34.58 -81.16 -17.45
C GLU A 129 35.32 -82.11 -18.40
N MET A 130 36.61 -82.30 -18.13
CA MET A 130 37.45 -83.18 -18.94
C MET A 130 37.30 -84.65 -18.50
N SER A 131 37.27 -85.57 -19.47
CA SER A 131 37.20 -87.01 -19.21
C SER A 131 38.38 -87.55 -18.41
N ILE A 132 39.57 -86.98 -18.63
CA ILE A 132 40.73 -87.12 -17.74
C ILE A 132 40.84 -85.81 -16.96
N PRO A 133 40.86 -85.85 -15.61
CA PRO A 133 40.95 -84.63 -14.80
C PRO A 133 42.16 -83.76 -15.17
N ILE A 134 41.97 -82.44 -15.08
CA ILE A 134 43.03 -81.44 -15.28
C ILE A 134 44.15 -81.70 -14.27
N ALA A 135 45.39 -81.85 -14.76
CA ALA A 135 46.55 -81.98 -13.90
C ALA A 135 47.05 -80.58 -13.50
N TRP A 136 47.24 -80.36 -12.19
CA TRP A 136 47.59 -79.05 -11.64
C TRP A 136 49.05 -78.97 -11.24
N ASP A 137 49.73 -77.92 -11.71
CA ASP A 137 51.00 -77.46 -11.15
C ASP A 137 50.72 -76.65 -9.87
N TRP A 138 50.85 -77.30 -8.72
CA TRP A 138 50.54 -76.70 -7.42
C TRP A 138 51.35 -75.42 -7.11
N PRO A 139 52.66 -75.32 -7.43
CA PRO A 139 53.39 -74.05 -7.35
C PRO A 139 52.74 -72.90 -8.12
N LEU A 140 52.30 -73.12 -9.38
CA LEU A 140 51.62 -72.08 -10.17
C LEU A 140 50.21 -71.77 -9.65
N VAL A 141 49.50 -72.76 -9.11
CA VAL A 141 48.23 -72.54 -8.38
C VAL A 141 48.44 -71.66 -7.16
N ALA A 142 49.48 -71.92 -6.37
CA ALA A 142 49.83 -71.09 -5.22
C ALA A 142 50.24 -69.67 -5.66
N ALA A 143 51.00 -69.54 -6.74
CA ALA A 143 51.39 -68.24 -7.31
C ALA A 143 50.18 -67.42 -7.76
N SER A 144 49.22 -68.03 -8.47
CA SER A 144 47.98 -67.35 -8.89
C SER A 144 47.17 -66.89 -7.67
N ALA A 145 47.11 -67.69 -6.60
CA ALA A 145 46.41 -67.35 -5.38
C ALA A 145 47.07 -66.17 -4.65
N VAL A 146 48.40 -66.13 -4.60
CA VAL A 146 49.15 -64.97 -4.07
C VAL A 146 48.86 -63.71 -4.91
N ILE A 147 48.86 -63.83 -6.24
CA ILE A 147 48.52 -62.71 -7.13
C ILE A 147 47.07 -62.24 -6.87
N ALA A 148 46.12 -63.16 -6.66
CA ALA A 148 44.73 -62.81 -6.36
C ALA A 148 44.58 -62.00 -5.07
N VAL A 149 45.30 -62.39 -4.01
CA VAL A 149 45.32 -61.66 -2.73
C VAL A 149 45.99 -60.30 -2.87
N LEU A 150 47.12 -60.21 -3.57
CA LEU A 150 47.81 -58.94 -3.82
C LEU A 150 46.98 -58.00 -4.70
N ALA A 151 46.31 -58.52 -5.73
CA ALA A 151 45.38 -57.77 -6.57
C ALA A 151 44.21 -57.25 -5.74
N SER A 152 43.69 -58.07 -4.81
CA SER A 152 42.59 -57.68 -3.91
C SER A 152 43.01 -56.60 -2.91
N ALA A 153 44.19 -56.72 -2.31
CA ALA A 153 44.77 -55.68 -1.46
C ALA A 153 44.96 -54.37 -2.24
N THR A 154 45.52 -54.46 -3.45
CA THR A 154 45.71 -53.30 -4.34
C THR A 154 44.38 -52.63 -4.66
N ALA A 155 43.36 -53.39 -5.05
CA ALA A 155 42.03 -52.86 -5.34
C ALA A 155 41.43 -52.11 -4.13
N LEU A 156 41.49 -52.70 -2.92
CA LEU A 156 40.99 -52.06 -1.69
C LEU A 156 41.75 -50.75 -1.37
N THR A 157 43.06 -50.70 -1.58
CA THR A 157 43.85 -49.47 -1.40
C THR A 157 43.49 -48.40 -2.44
N LEU A 158 43.32 -48.77 -3.70
CA LEU A 158 42.93 -47.86 -4.78
C LEU A 158 41.52 -47.29 -4.55
N PHE A 159 40.56 -48.12 -4.13
CA PHE A 159 39.22 -47.63 -3.76
C PHE A 159 39.28 -46.59 -2.63
N ARG A 160 40.11 -46.81 -1.61
CA ARG A 160 40.27 -45.85 -0.52
C ARG A 160 40.90 -44.54 -0.99
N ALA A 161 41.97 -44.62 -1.78
CA ALA A 161 42.66 -43.45 -2.32
C ALA A 161 41.74 -42.61 -3.22
N LEU A 162 40.88 -43.26 -4.00
CA LEU A 162 39.90 -42.62 -4.88
C LEU A 162 38.98 -41.64 -4.12
N PHE A 163 38.60 -41.96 -2.88
CA PHE A 163 37.71 -41.10 -2.08
C PHE A 163 38.36 -39.81 -1.56
N SER A 164 39.70 -39.70 -1.63
CA SER A 164 40.43 -38.50 -1.21
C SER A 164 40.64 -37.49 -2.34
N LEU A 165 40.27 -37.85 -3.58
CA LEU A 165 40.57 -37.08 -4.79
C LEU A 165 39.32 -36.41 -5.37
N SER A 166 39.51 -35.26 -6.02
CA SER A 166 38.45 -34.50 -6.69
C SER A 166 38.91 -33.91 -8.03
N GLY A 167 37.96 -33.52 -8.88
CA GLY A 167 38.24 -32.84 -10.16
C GLY A 167 39.04 -33.67 -11.17
N LYS A 168 39.94 -33.02 -11.92
CA LYS A 168 40.75 -33.68 -12.97
C LYS A 168 41.67 -34.79 -12.43
N ARG A 169 42.20 -34.62 -11.22
CA ARG A 169 43.07 -35.62 -10.57
C ARG A 169 42.35 -36.94 -10.31
N LEU A 170 41.05 -36.87 -9.99
CA LEU A 170 40.23 -38.06 -9.81
C LEU A 170 40.14 -38.89 -11.08
N TRP A 171 39.83 -38.25 -12.22
CA TRP A 171 39.67 -38.96 -13.49
C TRP A 171 40.97 -39.63 -13.94
N LEU A 172 42.10 -38.92 -13.83
CA LEU A 172 43.44 -39.47 -14.10
C LEU A 172 43.75 -40.67 -13.20
N PHE A 173 43.49 -40.55 -11.89
CA PHE A 173 43.73 -41.63 -10.94
C PHE A 173 42.82 -42.84 -11.20
N GLN A 174 41.54 -42.61 -11.53
CA GLN A 174 40.60 -43.68 -11.86
C GLN A 174 41.05 -44.49 -13.08
N THR A 175 41.51 -43.82 -14.13
CA THR A 175 42.04 -44.47 -15.34
C THR A 175 43.27 -45.31 -15.01
N LEU A 176 44.23 -44.76 -14.25
CA LEU A 176 45.44 -45.49 -13.85
C LEU A 176 45.11 -46.69 -12.94
N ALA A 177 44.23 -46.49 -11.96
CA ALA A 177 43.76 -47.53 -11.06
C ALA A 177 43.05 -48.66 -11.81
N ALA A 178 42.23 -48.33 -12.81
CA ALA A 178 41.55 -49.31 -13.65
C ALA A 178 42.53 -50.15 -14.49
N LEU A 179 43.60 -49.53 -15.02
CA LEU A 179 44.67 -50.25 -15.72
C LEU A 179 45.38 -51.23 -14.79
N VAL A 180 45.81 -50.76 -13.61
CA VAL A 180 46.48 -51.61 -12.61
C VAL A 180 45.59 -52.78 -12.20
N MET A 181 44.31 -52.53 -11.92
CA MET A 181 43.36 -53.59 -11.56
C MET A 181 43.14 -54.56 -12.71
N GLY A 182 42.89 -54.07 -13.93
CA GLY A 182 42.68 -54.92 -15.11
C GLY A 182 43.86 -55.87 -15.37
N PHE A 183 45.10 -55.33 -15.37
CA PHE A 183 46.30 -56.15 -15.52
C PHE A 183 46.51 -57.15 -14.37
N ALA A 184 46.20 -56.77 -13.13
CA ALA A 184 46.32 -57.67 -11.98
C ALA A 184 45.33 -58.84 -12.06
N ILE A 185 44.08 -58.59 -12.47
CA ILE A 185 43.05 -59.63 -12.62
C ILE A 185 43.42 -60.56 -13.79
N CYS A 186 43.86 -60.02 -14.93
CA CYS A 186 44.35 -60.83 -16.06
C CYS A 186 45.60 -61.63 -15.69
N GLY A 187 46.55 -61.03 -14.95
CA GLY A 187 47.75 -61.71 -14.49
C GLY A 187 47.45 -62.91 -13.59
N MET A 188 46.50 -62.77 -12.67
CA MET A 188 45.99 -63.90 -11.88
C MET A 188 45.41 -64.99 -12.77
N HIS A 189 44.54 -64.62 -13.71
CA HIS A 189 43.88 -65.56 -14.61
C HIS A 189 44.87 -66.35 -15.48
N TYR A 190 45.78 -65.69 -16.18
CA TYR A 190 46.72 -66.36 -17.07
C TYR A 190 47.78 -67.18 -16.29
N THR A 191 48.14 -66.77 -15.07
CA THR A 191 48.96 -67.61 -14.18
C THR A 191 48.20 -68.88 -13.79
N GLY A 192 46.91 -68.76 -13.44
CA GLY A 192 46.06 -69.91 -13.15
C GLY A 192 45.86 -70.85 -14.36
N MET A 193 45.69 -70.29 -15.57
CA MET A 193 45.66 -71.07 -16.82
C MET A 193 46.97 -71.81 -17.06
N SER A 194 48.12 -71.17 -16.81
CA SER A 194 49.43 -71.82 -16.97
C SER A 194 49.67 -72.99 -16.02
N ALA A 195 48.93 -73.04 -14.90
CA ALA A 195 48.98 -74.13 -13.95
C ALA A 195 48.22 -75.38 -14.40
N ALA A 196 47.36 -75.28 -15.43
CA ALA A 196 46.54 -76.36 -15.91
C ALA A 196 47.22 -77.13 -17.06
N SER A 197 47.37 -78.44 -16.90
CA SER A 197 47.88 -79.33 -17.94
C SER A 197 46.81 -80.33 -18.37
N PHE A 198 46.59 -80.42 -19.69
CA PHE A 198 45.58 -81.27 -20.31
C PHE A 198 46.21 -82.51 -20.93
N ALA A 199 45.85 -83.69 -20.43
CA ALA A 199 46.37 -84.98 -20.89
C ALA A 199 46.04 -85.21 -22.37
N SER A 200 47.02 -85.76 -23.11
CA SER A 200 46.81 -86.16 -24.52
C SER A 200 45.78 -87.29 -24.59
N GLY A 201 44.73 -87.12 -25.42
CA GLY A 201 43.62 -88.07 -25.54
C GLY A 201 42.39 -87.79 -24.66
N SER A 202 42.41 -86.74 -23.83
CA SER A 202 41.24 -86.31 -23.07
C SER A 202 40.17 -85.66 -23.97
N VAL A 203 38.90 -85.84 -23.64
CA VAL A 203 37.75 -85.23 -24.34
C VAL A 203 36.98 -84.34 -23.37
N CYS A 204 36.39 -83.25 -23.87
CA CYS A 204 35.54 -82.34 -23.11
C CYS A 204 34.11 -82.92 -23.02
N LEU A 205 33.67 -83.33 -21.83
CA LEU A 205 32.34 -83.94 -21.62
C LEU A 205 31.21 -82.92 -21.79
N SER A 206 31.52 -81.64 -21.54
CA SER A 206 30.57 -80.52 -21.66
C SER A 206 30.55 -79.87 -23.06
N ALA A 207 31.18 -80.47 -24.07
CA ALA A 207 31.35 -79.88 -25.40
C ALA A 207 30.02 -79.53 -26.11
N GLU A 208 28.92 -80.20 -25.79
CA GLU A 208 27.57 -79.93 -26.33
C GLU A 208 26.72 -79.01 -25.43
N ALA A 209 27.23 -78.58 -24.27
CA ALA A 209 26.52 -77.71 -23.35
C ALA A 209 26.65 -76.23 -23.75
N LEU A 210 27.37 -75.42 -22.97
CA LEU A 210 27.70 -74.05 -23.35
C LEU A 210 29.02 -74.08 -24.14
N SER A 211 28.97 -74.01 -25.46
CA SER A 211 30.18 -74.07 -26.30
C SER A 211 30.09 -73.18 -27.54
N GLY A 212 31.24 -73.00 -28.21
CA GLY A 212 31.31 -72.34 -29.52
C GLY A 212 31.38 -70.80 -29.49
N PRO A 213 31.56 -70.19 -30.68
CA PRO A 213 31.73 -68.74 -30.84
C PRO A 213 30.48 -67.92 -30.51
N GLU A 214 29.29 -68.54 -30.53
CA GLU A 214 28.04 -67.89 -30.15
C GLU A 214 28.04 -67.50 -28.67
N LEU A 215 28.52 -68.38 -27.78
CA LEU A 215 28.66 -68.09 -26.36
C LEU A 215 29.64 -66.95 -26.10
N THR A 216 30.80 -66.96 -26.78
CA THR A 216 31.77 -65.85 -26.72
C THR A 216 31.10 -64.52 -27.06
N THR A 217 30.35 -64.50 -28.16
CA THR A 217 29.70 -63.30 -28.67
C THR A 217 28.63 -62.80 -27.70
N ILE A 218 27.82 -63.70 -27.13
CA ILE A 218 26.81 -63.36 -26.12
C ILE A 218 27.47 -62.77 -24.87
N ILE A 219 28.54 -63.38 -24.34
CA ILE A 219 29.24 -62.87 -23.15
C ILE A 219 29.82 -61.48 -23.42
N ILE A 220 30.47 -61.28 -24.56
CA ILE A 220 31.05 -59.97 -24.92
C ILE A 220 29.94 -58.92 -25.04
N ILE A 221 28.90 -59.17 -25.83
CA ILE A 221 27.83 -58.19 -26.07
C ILE A 221 27.10 -57.85 -24.77
N THR A 222 26.69 -58.86 -23.99
CA THR A 222 25.97 -58.64 -22.73
C THR A 222 26.82 -57.90 -21.70
N THR A 223 28.11 -58.24 -21.58
CA THR A 223 29.03 -57.56 -20.66
C THR A 223 29.27 -56.12 -21.09
N VAL A 224 29.55 -55.88 -22.37
CA VAL A 224 29.78 -54.53 -22.90
C VAL A 224 28.52 -53.67 -22.75
N MET A 225 27.33 -54.21 -23.05
CA MET A 225 26.05 -53.52 -22.83
C MET A 225 25.84 -53.16 -21.34
N LEU A 226 26.11 -54.09 -20.42
CA LEU A 226 26.03 -53.85 -18.99
C LEU A 226 26.98 -52.73 -18.55
N LEU A 227 28.23 -52.77 -19.01
CA LEU A 227 29.26 -51.78 -18.67
C LEU A 227 28.93 -50.39 -19.23
N ILE A 228 28.44 -50.31 -20.47
CA ILE A 228 28.00 -49.05 -21.09
C ILE A 228 26.78 -48.49 -20.35
N ALA A 229 25.78 -49.32 -20.04
CA ALA A 229 24.59 -48.89 -19.30
C ALA A 229 24.95 -48.38 -17.89
N ALA A 230 25.86 -49.07 -17.19
CA ALA A 230 26.37 -48.64 -15.90
C ALA A 230 27.13 -47.31 -16.02
N MET A 231 28.03 -47.16 -17.00
CA MET A 231 28.74 -45.91 -17.25
C MET A 231 27.77 -44.76 -17.57
N PHE A 232 26.79 -44.98 -18.44
CA PHE A 232 25.80 -43.98 -18.81
C PHE A 232 24.96 -43.52 -17.61
N SER A 233 24.52 -44.47 -16.77
CA SER A 233 23.83 -44.18 -15.51
C SER A 233 24.68 -43.27 -14.61
N THR A 234 26.01 -43.51 -14.54
CA THR A 234 26.91 -42.64 -13.76
C THR A 234 27.10 -41.25 -14.35
N LEU A 235 26.98 -41.06 -15.67
CA LEU A 235 27.08 -39.75 -16.30
C LEU A 235 25.79 -38.96 -16.15
N LEU A 236 24.64 -39.62 -16.33
CA LEU A 236 23.32 -39.00 -16.25
C LEU A 236 23.07 -38.44 -14.85
N ASP A 237 23.30 -39.23 -13.80
CA ASP A 237 23.09 -38.76 -12.44
C ASP A 237 24.05 -37.61 -12.05
N ALA A 238 25.29 -37.62 -12.56
CA ALA A 238 26.21 -36.49 -12.34
C ALA A 238 25.69 -35.18 -12.96
N ARG A 239 25.09 -35.26 -14.15
CA ARG A 239 24.43 -34.10 -14.78
C ARG A 239 23.18 -33.68 -14.03
N LEU A 240 22.32 -34.63 -13.65
CA LEU A 240 21.08 -34.34 -12.92
C LEU A 240 21.37 -33.63 -11.58
N GLN A 241 22.36 -34.12 -10.82
CA GLN A 241 22.77 -33.48 -9.57
C GLN A 241 23.31 -32.06 -9.79
N SER A 242 24.14 -31.84 -10.82
CA SER A 242 24.65 -30.51 -11.15
C SER A 242 23.54 -29.53 -11.55
N THR A 243 22.55 -29.98 -12.33
CA THR A 243 21.42 -29.14 -12.74
C THR A 243 20.51 -28.83 -11.56
N ALA A 244 20.21 -29.83 -10.72
CA ALA A 244 19.39 -29.64 -9.52
C ALA A 244 20.03 -28.63 -8.55
N PHE A 245 21.35 -28.67 -8.37
CA PHE A 245 22.06 -27.69 -7.54
C PHE A 245 21.93 -26.26 -8.08
N LYS A 246 22.17 -26.06 -9.39
CA LYS A 246 22.05 -24.74 -10.03
C LYS A 246 20.62 -24.19 -9.96
N LEU A 247 19.62 -25.06 -10.16
CA LEU A 247 18.22 -24.67 -10.09
C LEU A 247 17.82 -24.23 -8.68
N ASN A 248 18.21 -25.00 -7.65
CA ASN A 248 17.95 -24.62 -6.26
C ASN A 248 18.59 -23.28 -5.89
N GLN A 249 19.83 -23.03 -6.33
CA GLN A 249 20.50 -21.76 -6.10
C GLN A 249 19.75 -20.59 -6.78
N SER A 250 19.40 -20.74 -8.06
CA SER A 250 18.64 -19.72 -8.79
C SER A 250 17.26 -19.44 -8.20
N LEU A 251 16.59 -20.48 -7.69
CA LEU A 251 15.28 -20.36 -7.03
C LEU A 251 15.40 -19.61 -5.69
N GLN A 252 16.46 -19.86 -4.92
CA GLN A 252 16.74 -19.10 -3.69
C GLN A 252 17.04 -17.62 -3.99
N GLU A 253 17.88 -17.33 -4.98
CA GLU A 253 18.18 -15.95 -5.39
C GLU A 253 16.92 -15.21 -5.88
N THR A 254 16.09 -15.88 -6.67
CA THR A 254 14.84 -15.29 -7.18
C THR A 254 13.84 -15.02 -6.07
N ASN A 255 13.68 -15.95 -5.11
CA ASN A 255 12.81 -15.74 -3.95
C ASN A 255 13.28 -14.58 -3.07
N ALA A 256 14.59 -14.45 -2.82
CA ALA A 256 15.13 -13.34 -2.06
C ALA A 256 14.85 -11.98 -2.74
N LYS A 257 15.06 -11.90 -4.08
CA LYS A 257 14.72 -10.70 -4.85
C LYS A 257 13.22 -10.38 -4.81
N LEU A 258 12.36 -11.39 -4.92
CA LEU A 258 10.91 -11.22 -4.86
C LEU A 258 10.46 -10.70 -3.47
N GLN A 259 11.06 -11.21 -2.40
CA GLN A 259 10.77 -10.74 -1.03
C GLN A 259 11.18 -9.28 -0.84
N LEU A 260 12.38 -8.89 -1.31
CA LEU A 260 12.84 -7.50 -1.25
C LEU A 260 11.90 -6.56 -2.03
N ALA A 261 11.58 -6.91 -3.28
CA ALA A 261 10.66 -6.14 -4.11
C ALA A 261 9.25 -6.01 -3.49
N ASN A 262 8.73 -7.08 -2.88
CA ASN A 262 7.44 -7.01 -2.16
C ASN A 262 7.51 -6.11 -0.93
N THR A 263 8.64 -6.12 -0.22
CA THR A 263 8.83 -5.27 0.96
C THR A 263 8.90 -3.79 0.57
N GLU A 264 9.65 -3.47 -0.49
CA GLU A 264 9.70 -2.12 -1.06
C GLU A 264 8.33 -1.66 -1.58
N LEU A 265 7.60 -2.53 -2.29
CA LEU A 265 6.24 -2.23 -2.76
C LEU A 265 5.29 -1.97 -1.59
N ARG A 266 5.36 -2.77 -0.52
CA ARG A 266 4.56 -2.55 0.68
C ARG A 266 4.93 -1.22 1.35
N GLN A 267 6.20 -0.91 1.53
CA GLN A 267 6.63 0.36 2.11
C GLN A 267 6.13 1.56 1.29
N ARG A 268 6.20 1.47 -0.05
CA ARG A 268 5.63 2.50 -0.94
C ARG A 268 4.10 2.56 -0.91
N ALA A 269 3.44 1.44 -0.66
CA ALA A 269 1.98 1.37 -0.60
C ALA A 269 1.38 1.91 0.71
N PHE A 270 2.19 2.14 1.75
CA PHE A 270 1.73 2.51 3.09
C PHE A 270 2.18 3.90 3.58
N ALA A 271 3.00 4.60 2.79
CA ALA A 271 3.47 5.94 3.13
C ALA A 271 3.03 6.98 2.09
N ASP A 272 2.74 8.19 2.55
CA ASP A 272 2.57 9.35 1.69
C ASP A 272 3.93 9.79 1.13
N PRO A 273 4.10 9.89 -0.21
CA PRO A 273 5.40 10.14 -0.82
C PRO A 273 5.97 11.53 -0.56
N LEU A 274 5.14 12.50 -0.16
CA LEU A 274 5.57 13.88 0.10
C LEU A 274 6.04 14.05 1.55
N THR A 275 5.25 13.59 2.51
CA THR A 275 5.46 13.80 3.96
C THR A 275 6.14 12.63 4.64
N ASN A 276 6.23 11.47 3.98
CA ASN A 276 6.70 10.19 4.52
C ASN A 276 5.92 9.69 5.75
N LEU A 277 4.77 10.30 6.05
CA LEU A 277 3.82 9.80 7.04
C LEU A 277 3.10 8.55 6.54
N PRO A 278 2.58 7.70 7.44
CA PRO A 278 1.53 6.74 7.11
C PRO A 278 0.45 7.33 6.20
N ASN A 279 0.05 6.59 5.19
CA ASN A 279 -1.12 6.95 4.39
C ASN A 279 -2.41 6.41 5.03
N ARG A 280 -3.56 6.73 4.43
CA ARG A 280 -4.89 6.27 4.89
C ARG A 280 -4.94 4.76 5.16
N LEU A 281 -4.36 3.94 4.28
CA LEU A 281 -4.41 2.48 4.41
C LEU A 281 -3.65 1.98 5.65
N LEU A 282 -2.46 2.53 5.91
CA LEU A 282 -1.69 2.17 7.11
C LEU A 282 -2.36 2.70 8.40
N PHE A 283 -3.02 3.86 8.32
CA PHE A 283 -3.79 4.40 9.44
C PHE A 283 -4.96 3.48 9.81
N GLU A 284 -5.75 3.03 8.83
CA GLU A 284 -6.88 2.12 9.04
C GLU A 284 -6.42 0.77 9.62
N ASP A 285 -5.30 0.22 9.16
CA ASP A 285 -4.70 -0.99 9.73
C ASP A 285 -4.31 -0.81 11.20
N ARG A 286 -3.64 0.30 11.54
CA ARG A 286 -3.29 0.61 12.94
C ARG A 286 -4.52 0.86 13.81
N LEU A 287 -5.54 1.52 13.29
CA LEU A 287 -6.82 1.72 13.98
C LEU A 287 -7.46 0.36 14.32
N ILE A 288 -7.51 -0.58 13.37
CA ILE A 288 -8.01 -1.94 13.60
C ILE A 288 -7.23 -2.64 14.71
N HIS A 289 -5.90 -2.55 14.69
CA HIS A 289 -5.04 -3.14 15.71
C HIS A 289 -5.24 -2.51 17.10
N ALA A 290 -5.36 -1.19 17.17
CA ALA A 290 -5.60 -0.46 18.40
C ALA A 290 -6.97 -0.81 19.01
N LEU A 291 -8.02 -0.90 18.18
CA LEU A 291 -9.36 -1.34 18.62
C LEU A 291 -9.36 -2.76 19.17
N LEU A 292 -8.69 -3.70 18.50
CA LEU A 292 -8.57 -5.09 18.97
C LEU A 292 -7.79 -5.19 20.29
N ARG A 293 -6.80 -4.31 20.50
CA ARG A 293 -6.06 -4.22 21.77
C ARG A 293 -6.95 -3.67 22.88
N LEU A 294 -7.70 -2.60 22.60
CA LEU A 294 -8.63 -1.96 23.51
C LEU A 294 -9.73 -2.91 23.99
N GLU A 295 -10.33 -3.70 23.07
CA GLU A 295 -11.34 -4.72 23.38
C GLU A 295 -10.82 -5.80 24.35
N ARG A 296 -9.53 -6.13 24.29
CA ARG A 296 -8.90 -7.07 25.23
C ARG A 296 -8.62 -6.41 26.58
N ALA A 297 -8.12 -5.17 26.58
CA ALA A 297 -7.77 -4.42 27.79
C ALA A 297 -9.01 -4.07 28.64
N ASN A 298 -10.11 -3.62 28.01
CA ASN A 298 -11.35 -3.23 28.68
C ASN A 298 -12.10 -4.40 29.37
N ARG A 299 -11.71 -5.67 29.11
CA ARG A 299 -12.15 -6.83 29.92
C ARG A 299 -11.57 -6.83 31.34
N SER A 300 -10.56 -5.99 31.60
CA SER A 300 -9.75 -5.97 32.82
C SER A 300 -10.13 -4.84 33.81
N ARG A 301 -11.27 -4.17 33.63
CA ARG A 301 -11.78 -3.01 34.43
C ARG A 301 -11.00 -1.68 34.30
N ILE A 302 -10.01 -1.57 33.42
CA ILE A 302 -9.44 -0.26 33.03
C ILE A 302 -10.32 0.29 31.91
N LYS A 303 -10.81 1.53 32.01
CA LYS A 303 -11.56 2.21 30.94
C LYS A 303 -10.57 2.99 30.08
N GLU A 304 -9.89 2.30 29.18
CA GLU A 304 -9.09 2.96 28.15
C GLU A 304 -10.02 3.37 27.00
N ARG A 305 -9.68 4.49 26.35
CA ARG A 305 -10.34 5.01 25.16
C ARG A 305 -9.32 5.17 24.04
N LEU A 306 -9.84 5.19 22.82
CA LEU A 306 -9.08 5.50 21.62
C LEU A 306 -9.55 6.84 21.07
N GLY A 307 -8.62 7.77 20.84
CA GLY A 307 -8.91 9.07 20.22
C GLY A 307 -8.57 9.09 18.74
N ILE A 308 -9.41 9.69 17.92
CA ILE A 308 -9.12 10.02 16.51
C ILE A 308 -9.31 11.52 16.33
N LEU A 309 -8.29 12.20 15.82
CA LEU A 309 -8.34 13.59 15.42
C LEU A 309 -8.24 13.67 13.90
N PHE A 310 -9.19 14.35 13.26
CA PHE A 310 -9.15 14.70 11.84
C PHE A 310 -8.73 16.16 11.74
N VAL A 311 -7.61 16.45 11.07
CA VAL A 311 -6.99 17.78 11.01
C VAL A 311 -6.96 18.23 9.55
N ASP A 312 -7.47 19.42 9.29
CA ASP A 312 -7.47 20.04 7.96
C ASP A 312 -6.87 21.45 8.05
N LEU A 313 -5.98 21.81 7.11
CA LEU A 313 -5.35 23.13 7.08
C LEU A 313 -6.28 24.17 6.44
N ASP A 314 -6.67 25.17 7.21
CA ASP A 314 -7.60 26.20 6.72
C ASP A 314 -6.93 27.06 5.63
N GLY A 315 -7.63 27.29 4.52
CA GLY A 315 -7.17 28.20 3.48
C GLY A 315 -5.97 27.70 2.66
N PHE A 316 -5.69 26.38 2.64
CA PHE A 316 -4.55 25.83 1.90
C PHE A 316 -4.63 26.04 0.38
N LYS A 317 -5.82 25.97 -0.22
CA LYS A 317 -6.01 26.13 -1.68
C LYS A 317 -5.58 27.52 -2.20
N PRO A 318 -6.03 28.64 -1.62
CA PRO A 318 -5.51 29.98 -1.96
C PRO A 318 -3.98 30.11 -1.89
N ILE A 319 -3.32 29.37 -1.00
CA ILE A 319 -1.86 29.38 -0.89
C ILE A 319 -1.21 28.71 -2.11
N ASN A 320 -1.74 27.56 -2.53
CA ASN A 320 -1.29 26.92 -3.77
C ASN A 320 -1.50 27.83 -4.98
N ASP A 321 -2.64 28.51 -5.04
CA ASP A 321 -2.97 29.40 -6.15
C ASP A 321 -2.07 30.65 -6.17
N SER A 322 -1.67 31.17 -5.00
CA SER A 322 -0.88 32.40 -4.87
C SER A 322 0.64 32.19 -4.89
N PHE A 323 1.12 31.07 -4.33
CA PHE A 323 2.57 30.81 -4.13
C PHE A 323 3.06 29.57 -4.88
N GLY A 324 2.17 28.85 -5.57
CA GLY A 324 2.47 27.65 -6.36
C GLY A 324 2.51 26.37 -5.52
N HIS A 325 2.35 25.23 -6.19
CA HIS A 325 2.29 23.91 -5.54
C HIS A 325 3.56 23.55 -4.75
N ALA A 326 4.75 23.97 -5.19
CA ALA A 326 5.99 23.71 -4.45
C ALA A 326 6.00 24.38 -3.06
N ALA A 327 5.33 25.54 -2.93
CA ALA A 327 5.20 26.22 -1.65
C ALA A 327 4.21 25.50 -0.73
N GLY A 328 3.07 25.06 -1.28
CA GLY A 328 2.11 24.23 -0.56
C GLY A 328 2.71 22.90 -0.09
N ASP A 329 3.53 22.25 -0.92
CA ASP A 329 4.22 21.02 -0.55
C ASP A 329 5.15 21.21 0.66
N GLN A 330 5.86 22.34 0.73
CA GLN A 330 6.73 22.66 1.86
C GLN A 330 5.95 22.94 3.16
N ILE A 331 4.75 23.54 3.04
CA ILE A 331 3.82 23.69 4.16
C ILE A 331 3.35 22.33 4.65
N LEU A 332 2.96 21.43 3.75
CA LEU A 332 2.50 20.09 4.12
C LEU A 332 3.58 19.28 4.83
N ILE A 333 4.84 19.36 4.36
CA ILE A 333 5.99 18.74 5.02
C ILE A 333 6.18 19.33 6.43
N SER A 334 6.16 20.65 6.55
CA SER A 334 6.32 21.32 7.86
C SER A 334 5.17 21.03 8.82
N ALA A 335 3.94 20.92 8.31
CA ALA A 335 2.76 20.56 9.09
C ALA A 335 2.87 19.11 9.60
N ALA A 336 3.32 18.19 8.76
CA ALA A 336 3.60 16.80 9.14
C ALA A 336 4.65 16.72 10.27
N GLU A 337 5.76 17.46 10.15
CA GLU A 337 6.80 17.52 11.18
C GLU A 337 6.27 18.04 12.52
N ARG A 338 5.48 19.12 12.50
CA ARG A 338 4.85 19.70 13.70
C ARG A 338 3.85 18.74 14.34
N LEU A 339 3.01 18.08 13.53
CA LEU A 339 2.07 17.08 14.02
C LEU A 339 2.78 15.89 14.68
N MET A 340 3.87 15.40 14.08
CA MET A 340 4.69 14.33 14.68
C MET A 340 5.34 14.76 16.00
N ALA A 341 5.78 16.01 16.13
CA ALA A 341 6.39 16.53 17.34
C ALA A 341 5.40 16.60 18.53
N GLU A 342 4.10 16.78 18.25
CA GLU A 342 3.04 16.83 19.26
C GLU A 342 2.46 15.45 19.63
N ALA A 343 2.74 14.44 18.79
CA ALA A 343 2.32 13.06 18.95
C ALA A 343 3.33 12.25 19.80
N ARG A 344 2.82 11.30 20.60
CA ARG A 344 3.67 10.36 21.36
C ARG A 344 4.18 9.24 20.45
N SER A 345 5.17 8.48 20.93
CA SER A 345 5.65 7.29 20.22
C SER A 345 4.58 6.20 20.04
N SER A 346 3.55 6.20 20.88
CA SER A 346 2.38 5.31 20.79
C SER A 346 1.32 5.80 19.81
N ASP A 347 1.36 7.09 19.44
CA ASP A 347 0.34 7.71 18.60
C ASP A 347 0.73 7.53 17.11
N THR A 348 -0.26 7.57 16.22
CA THR A 348 -0.02 7.50 14.78
C THR A 348 -0.51 8.76 14.11
N VAL A 349 0.39 9.49 13.45
CA VAL A 349 0.05 10.59 12.53
C VAL A 349 0.05 10.05 11.12
N ALA A 350 -0.97 10.37 10.32
CA ALA A 350 -1.10 9.95 8.93
C ALA A 350 -1.56 11.12 8.06
N ARG A 351 -1.24 11.08 6.77
CA ARG A 351 -1.81 11.98 5.77
C ARG A 351 -2.78 11.21 4.88
N VAL A 352 -4.01 11.71 4.76
CA VAL A 352 -5.10 11.03 4.04
C VAL A 352 -5.12 11.44 2.57
N GLY A 353 -4.85 12.71 2.31
CA GLY A 353 -4.80 13.31 0.97
C GLY A 353 -4.91 14.83 1.07
N GLY A 354 -4.44 15.57 0.05
CA GLY A 354 -4.52 17.03 0.06
C GLY A 354 -3.87 17.65 1.30
N ASP A 355 -4.64 18.45 2.01
CA ASP A 355 -4.35 19.17 3.26
C ASP A 355 -4.86 18.46 4.53
N GLU A 356 -5.30 17.21 4.40
CA GLU A 356 -5.95 16.44 5.47
C GLU A 356 -4.99 15.45 6.16
N PHE A 357 -4.99 15.47 7.49
CA PHE A 357 -4.21 14.59 8.36
C PHE A 357 -5.11 13.89 9.37
N LEU A 358 -4.72 12.68 9.77
CA LEU A 358 -5.34 11.93 10.86
C LEU A 358 -4.33 11.69 11.98
N VAL A 359 -4.78 11.80 13.22
CA VAL A 359 -3.99 11.43 14.40
C VAL A 359 -4.76 10.42 15.24
N LEU A 360 -4.16 9.24 15.42
CA LEU A 360 -4.65 8.18 16.30
C LEU A 360 -3.95 8.30 17.65
N LEU A 361 -4.74 8.50 18.70
CA LEU A 361 -4.28 8.58 20.08
C LEU A 361 -4.61 7.26 20.80
N GLU A 362 -3.59 6.49 21.11
CA GLU A 362 -3.71 5.25 21.88
C GLU A 362 -3.66 5.55 23.39
N ASP A 363 -4.26 4.66 24.19
CA ASP A 363 -4.19 4.69 25.66
C ASP A 363 -4.68 6.03 26.27
N THR A 364 -5.78 6.59 25.72
CA THR A 364 -6.39 7.83 26.25
C THR A 364 -7.35 7.55 27.39
N GLN A 365 -7.37 8.42 28.41
CA GLN A 365 -8.20 8.23 29.61
C GLN A 365 -9.61 8.78 29.40
N ASP A 366 -9.73 9.96 28.78
CA ASP A 366 -10.99 10.67 28.55
C ASP A 366 -10.93 11.54 27.29
N VAL A 367 -12.08 12.12 26.95
CA VAL A 367 -12.23 13.05 25.82
C VAL A 367 -11.40 14.31 26.06
N ALA A 368 -11.26 14.76 27.32
CA ALA A 368 -10.45 15.93 27.66
C ALA A 368 -8.97 15.77 27.31
N ALA A 369 -8.41 14.56 27.45
CA ALA A 369 -7.06 14.25 26.99
C ALA A 369 -6.93 14.43 25.47
N CYS A 370 -7.95 14.05 24.69
CA CYS A 370 -7.97 14.25 23.24
C CYS A 370 -8.03 15.74 22.88
N MET A 371 -8.88 16.52 23.58
CA MET A 371 -8.97 17.98 23.41
C MET A 371 -7.65 18.67 23.77
N ALA A 372 -6.94 18.19 24.79
CA ALA A 372 -5.64 18.73 25.18
C ALA A 372 -4.58 18.50 24.08
N VAL A 373 -4.62 17.37 23.38
CA VAL A 373 -3.76 17.12 22.21
C VAL A 373 -4.16 18.03 21.04
N ALA A 374 -5.45 18.15 20.75
CA ALA A 374 -5.95 19.04 19.68
C ALA A 374 -5.52 20.51 19.91
N ASN A 375 -5.61 21.01 21.13
CA ASN A 375 -5.13 22.36 21.49
C ASN A 375 -3.62 22.55 21.24
N ARG A 376 -2.80 21.54 21.54
CA ARG A 376 -1.37 21.63 21.25
C ARG A 376 -1.09 21.64 19.74
N ILE A 377 -1.82 20.80 18.99
CA ILE A 377 -1.73 20.77 17.52
C ILE A 377 -2.12 22.12 16.92
N LEU A 378 -3.24 22.72 17.35
CA LEU A 378 -3.66 24.07 16.92
C LEU A 378 -2.57 25.12 17.18
N LYS A 379 -1.98 25.09 18.38
CA LYS A 379 -0.90 26.02 18.76
C LYS A 379 0.38 25.78 17.95
N ALA A 380 0.71 24.53 17.63
CA ALA A 380 1.89 24.19 16.84
C ALA A 380 1.71 24.61 15.37
N LEU A 381 0.54 24.35 14.78
CA LEU A 381 0.25 24.68 13.39
C LEU A 381 0.06 26.18 13.16
N SER A 382 -0.48 26.92 14.13
CA SER A 382 -0.60 28.40 14.05
C SER A 382 0.73 29.17 14.09
N GLN A 383 1.86 28.52 14.39
CA GLN A 383 3.15 29.18 14.27
C GLN A 383 3.49 29.52 12.81
N PRO A 384 4.19 30.62 12.51
CA PRO A 384 4.54 30.98 11.13
C PRO A 384 5.34 29.87 10.43
N PHE A 385 4.93 29.50 9.21
CA PHE A 385 5.63 28.61 8.30
C PHE A 385 6.65 29.40 7.49
N ARG A 386 7.91 28.94 7.48
CA ARG A 386 8.99 29.59 6.73
C ARG A 386 9.08 29.02 5.32
N LEU A 387 8.86 29.88 4.34
CA LEU A 387 8.93 29.59 2.91
C LEU A 387 9.99 30.49 2.26
N GLY A 388 11.23 30.00 2.24
CA GLY A 388 12.40 30.80 1.84
C GLY A 388 12.59 32.00 2.77
N ASN A 389 12.35 33.21 2.24
CA ASN A 389 12.45 34.48 2.99
C ASN A 389 11.09 35.03 3.47
N LYS A 390 9.99 34.28 3.28
CA LYS A 390 8.64 34.70 3.68
C LYS A 390 8.14 33.85 4.85
N GLU A 391 7.32 34.46 5.71
CA GLU A 391 6.60 33.77 6.78
C GLU A 391 5.11 33.82 6.48
N LEU A 392 4.45 32.65 6.48
CA LEU A 392 3.01 32.50 6.27
C LEU A 392 2.38 31.93 7.53
N GLN A 393 1.26 32.51 7.97
CA GLN A 393 0.46 31.93 9.04
C GLN A 393 -0.73 31.18 8.44
N ILE A 394 -0.93 29.96 8.91
CA ILE A 394 -1.99 29.06 8.49
C ILE A 394 -2.62 28.51 9.76
N THR A 395 -3.94 28.38 9.78
CA THR A 395 -4.68 27.77 10.88
C THR A 395 -5.14 26.38 10.50
N CYS A 396 -5.70 25.63 11.43
CA CYS A 396 -6.31 24.36 11.11
C CYS A 396 -7.61 24.17 11.87
N SER A 397 -8.46 23.31 11.32
CA SER A 397 -9.70 22.86 11.93
C SER A 397 -9.57 21.38 12.30
N ILE A 398 -10.00 21.02 13.51
CA ILE A 398 -9.83 19.67 14.05
C ILE A 398 -11.16 19.05 14.49
N GLY A 399 -11.47 17.86 14.00
CA GLY A 399 -12.57 17.03 14.48
C GLY A 399 -12.09 15.95 15.43
N ILE A 400 -12.75 15.77 16.56
CA ILE A 400 -12.34 14.83 17.62
C ILE A 400 -13.39 13.76 17.82
N VAL A 401 -12.98 12.49 17.77
CA VAL A 401 -13.78 11.33 18.13
C VAL A 401 -13.04 10.55 19.20
N ALA A 402 -13.78 10.09 20.21
CA ALA A 402 -13.27 9.17 21.22
C ALA A 402 -14.15 7.91 21.25
N TYR A 403 -13.54 6.74 21.05
CA TYR A 403 -14.22 5.45 21.14
C TYR A 403 -14.05 4.87 22.56
N PRO A 404 -15.13 4.34 23.18
CA PRO A 404 -16.45 4.03 22.60
C PRO A 404 -17.53 5.12 22.71
N ASP A 405 -17.18 6.33 23.14
CA ASP A 405 -18.16 7.36 23.51
C ASP A 405 -18.91 7.96 22.30
N HIS A 406 -18.30 7.99 21.11
CA HIS A 406 -18.77 8.76 19.95
C HIS A 406 -19.18 7.90 18.73
N GLY A 407 -19.77 6.72 18.98
CA GLY A 407 -20.43 5.89 17.96
C GLY A 407 -19.72 4.57 17.65
N ASP A 408 -20.23 3.89 16.62
CA ASP A 408 -19.80 2.55 16.25
C ASP A 408 -18.39 2.52 15.65
N ARG A 409 -17.72 1.37 15.85
CA ARG A 409 -16.36 1.08 15.43
C ARG A 409 -16.09 1.40 13.96
N ASP A 410 -17.07 1.19 13.10
CA ASP A 410 -16.92 1.30 11.64
C ASP A 410 -17.00 2.74 11.12
N HIS A 411 -17.49 3.69 11.93
CA HIS A 411 -17.74 5.06 11.50
C HIS A 411 -16.81 6.10 12.14
N LEU A 412 -15.78 5.69 12.88
CA LEU A 412 -14.96 6.62 13.68
C LEU A 412 -14.23 7.69 12.85
N ILE A 413 -13.70 7.32 11.67
CA ILE A 413 -13.03 8.29 10.77
C ILE A 413 -14.06 9.26 10.18
N ALA A 414 -15.22 8.76 9.74
CA ALA A 414 -16.28 9.59 9.17
C ALA A 414 -16.88 10.56 10.20
N ASN A 415 -17.03 10.11 11.45
CA ASN A 415 -17.47 10.96 12.56
C ASN A 415 -16.44 12.06 12.87
N ALA A 416 -15.14 11.73 12.79
CA ALA A 416 -14.08 12.71 13.01
C ALA A 416 -14.05 13.77 11.89
N ASP A 417 -14.27 13.35 10.64
CA ASP A 417 -14.42 14.26 9.49
C ASP A 417 -15.63 15.20 9.67
N ALA A 418 -16.80 14.65 10.04
CA ALA A 418 -17.99 15.45 10.31
C ALA A 418 -17.77 16.49 11.42
N ALA A 419 -17.07 16.12 12.49
CA ALA A 419 -16.70 17.06 13.55
C ALA A 419 -15.71 18.14 13.08
N MET A 420 -14.76 17.79 12.22
CA MET A 420 -13.81 18.75 11.64
C MET A 420 -14.55 19.78 10.78
N TYR A 421 -15.50 19.33 9.97
CA TYR A 421 -16.35 20.22 9.19
C TYR A 421 -17.19 21.15 10.07
N ALA A 422 -17.71 20.66 11.19
CA ALA A 422 -18.40 21.50 12.17
C ALA A 422 -17.47 22.59 12.74
N ALA A 423 -16.20 22.25 13.04
CA ALA A 423 -15.20 23.23 13.46
C ALA A 423 -14.93 24.30 12.38
N LYS A 424 -14.83 23.90 11.10
CA LYS A 424 -14.71 24.85 9.98
C LYS A 424 -15.89 25.80 9.87
N ARG A 425 -17.12 25.30 10.04
CA ARG A 425 -18.34 26.13 9.98
C ARG A 425 -18.40 27.17 11.10
N ASN A 426 -17.79 26.88 12.24
CA ASN A 426 -17.76 27.78 13.40
C ASN A 426 -16.62 28.82 13.35
N GLY A 427 -16.09 29.11 12.15
CA GLY A 427 -15.05 30.13 11.93
C GLY A 427 -13.64 29.57 11.73
N GLY A 428 -13.45 28.25 11.75
CA GLY A 428 -12.15 27.61 11.60
C GLY A 428 -11.22 27.85 12.78
N ASN A 429 -9.92 27.52 12.63
CA ASN A 429 -8.90 27.71 13.67
C ASN A 429 -9.28 27.18 15.06
N GLY A 430 -9.89 26.00 15.10
CA GLY A 430 -10.47 25.45 16.31
C GLY A 430 -10.70 23.95 16.22
N PHE A 431 -11.35 23.39 17.22
CA PHE A 431 -11.74 21.99 17.22
C PHE A 431 -13.19 21.79 17.63
N ALA A 432 -13.80 20.70 17.18
CA ALA A 432 -15.10 20.24 17.64
C ALA A 432 -15.04 18.75 17.99
N VAL A 433 -15.75 18.36 19.05
CA VAL A 433 -15.94 16.95 19.41
C VAL A 433 -17.18 16.46 18.69
N PHE A 434 -17.13 15.24 18.14
CA PHE A 434 -18.26 14.68 17.42
C PHE A 434 -19.48 14.54 18.32
N GLU A 435 -20.60 15.09 17.85
CA GLU A 435 -21.92 14.84 18.42
C GLU A 435 -22.78 14.14 17.36
N PRO A 436 -23.73 13.26 17.75
CA PRO A 436 -24.51 12.46 16.79
C PRO A 436 -25.22 13.27 15.69
N HIS A 437 -25.61 14.52 15.95
CA HIS A 437 -26.22 15.40 14.95
C HIS A 437 -25.26 15.82 13.82
N MET A 438 -23.93 15.70 14.01
CA MET A 438 -22.94 16.08 13.00
C MET A 438 -22.87 15.07 11.85
N GLY A 439 -23.20 13.79 12.11
CA GLY A 439 -23.18 12.73 11.09
C GLY A 439 -24.40 12.72 10.16
N SER A 440 -25.53 13.29 10.59
CA SER A 440 -26.75 13.45 9.78
C SER A 440 -26.66 14.59 8.77
N ASP A 441 -25.83 15.60 9.04
CA ASP A 441 -25.73 16.83 8.25
C ASP A 441 -25.32 16.62 6.78
N ALA A 442 -24.51 15.60 6.45
CA ALA A 442 -24.00 15.42 5.09
C ALA A 442 -25.06 14.88 4.11
N SER A 443 -25.89 13.91 4.54
CA SER A 443 -27.00 13.40 3.73
C SER A 443 -28.14 14.43 3.66
N GLU A 444 -28.40 15.10 4.77
CA GLU A 444 -29.41 16.15 4.87
C GLU A 444 -29.07 17.37 4.00
N GLN A 445 -27.79 17.75 3.90
CA GLN A 445 -27.34 18.81 2.98
C GLN A 445 -27.51 18.43 1.51
N LEU A 446 -27.32 17.17 1.14
CA LEU A 446 -27.54 16.67 -0.22
C LEU A 446 -29.02 16.71 -0.63
N GLU A 447 -29.92 16.33 0.30
CA GLU A 447 -31.36 16.49 0.12
C GLU A 447 -31.76 17.95 0.00
N LEU A 448 -31.30 18.78 0.95
CA LEU A 448 -31.58 20.22 0.97
C LEU A 448 -31.06 20.92 -0.29
N GLN A 449 -29.92 20.49 -0.84
CA GLN A 449 -29.39 21.02 -2.09
C GLN A 449 -30.32 20.72 -3.27
N ASN A 450 -30.83 19.49 -3.37
CA ASN A 450 -31.76 19.10 -4.42
C ASN A 450 -33.07 19.89 -4.30
N ASP A 451 -33.58 20.06 -3.09
CA ASP A 451 -34.80 20.85 -2.87
C ASP A 451 -34.59 22.33 -3.19
N LEU A 452 -33.44 22.91 -2.82
CA LEU A 452 -33.11 24.31 -3.10
C LEU A 452 -33.07 24.63 -4.60
N ARG A 453 -32.59 23.70 -5.44
CA ARG A 453 -32.61 23.87 -6.91
C ARG A 453 -34.02 24.01 -7.48
N HIS A 454 -35.01 23.38 -6.84
CA HIS A 454 -36.40 23.43 -7.28
C HIS A 454 -37.24 24.49 -6.54
N ALA A 455 -36.72 25.07 -5.46
CA ALA A 455 -37.47 25.97 -4.59
C ALA A 455 -38.03 27.21 -5.33
N ILE A 456 -37.28 27.80 -6.27
CA ILE A 456 -37.75 28.93 -7.09
C ILE A 456 -38.92 28.50 -7.99
N GLN A 457 -38.78 27.36 -8.68
CA GLN A 457 -39.80 26.84 -9.61
C GLN A 457 -41.08 26.38 -8.88
N ARG A 458 -40.96 26.00 -7.62
CA ARG A 458 -42.05 25.53 -6.76
C ARG A 458 -42.69 26.65 -5.92
N SER A 459 -42.32 27.91 -6.16
CA SER A 459 -42.83 29.07 -5.40
C SER A 459 -42.65 28.95 -3.88
N GLN A 460 -41.50 28.43 -3.45
CA GLN A 460 -41.18 28.24 -2.03
C GLN A 460 -40.35 29.39 -1.44
N MET A 461 -40.01 30.39 -2.25
CA MET A 461 -39.24 31.55 -1.83
C MET A 461 -40.17 32.73 -1.54
N GLU A 462 -39.92 33.42 -0.45
CA GLU A 462 -40.63 34.65 -0.08
C GLU A 462 -39.66 35.68 0.52
N LEU A 463 -40.02 36.97 0.44
CA LEU A 463 -39.27 38.05 1.07
C LEU A 463 -39.99 38.51 2.34
N HIS A 464 -39.26 38.49 3.45
CA HIS A 464 -39.65 39.20 4.66
C HIS A 464 -38.94 40.54 4.70
N TYR A 465 -39.59 41.54 5.29
CA TYR A 465 -39.12 42.91 5.34
C TYR A 465 -38.90 43.32 6.79
N GLN A 466 -37.71 43.82 7.11
CA GLN A 466 -37.40 44.39 8.42
C GLN A 466 -37.28 45.92 8.30
N PRO A 467 -38.04 46.71 9.09
CA PRO A 467 -38.00 48.15 8.99
C PRO A 467 -36.70 48.74 9.56
N LYS A 468 -36.19 49.77 8.86
CA LYS A 468 -35.13 50.67 9.30
C LYS A 468 -35.75 51.98 9.76
N ILE A 469 -35.34 52.44 10.94
CA ILE A 469 -35.94 53.58 11.63
C ILE A 469 -34.94 54.73 11.67
N ASP A 470 -35.38 55.93 11.31
CA ASP A 470 -34.61 57.16 11.50
C ASP A 470 -34.43 57.43 13.00
N SER A 471 -33.18 57.57 13.45
CA SER A 471 -32.87 57.69 14.88
C SER A 471 -33.43 58.97 15.51
N GLU A 472 -33.51 60.06 14.75
CA GLU A 472 -34.01 61.36 15.22
C GLU A 472 -35.53 61.47 15.15
N ARG A 473 -36.12 61.04 14.03
CA ARG A 473 -37.55 61.25 13.72
C ARG A 473 -38.44 60.09 14.16
N GLY A 474 -37.87 58.90 14.35
CA GLY A 474 -38.60 57.69 14.72
C GLY A 474 -39.49 57.12 13.62
N ASN A 475 -39.36 57.60 12.38
CA ASN A 475 -40.15 57.18 11.23
C ASN A 475 -39.44 56.08 10.43
N ILE A 476 -40.21 55.34 9.62
CA ILE A 476 -39.67 54.32 8.72
C ILE A 476 -39.06 55.01 7.50
N ILE A 477 -37.79 54.72 7.23
CA ILE A 477 -37.04 55.28 6.10
C ILE A 477 -36.76 54.25 4.99
N GLY A 478 -36.83 52.97 5.33
CA GLY A 478 -36.62 51.87 4.42
C GLY A 478 -36.84 50.54 5.11
N VAL A 479 -36.66 49.47 4.34
CA VAL A 479 -36.69 48.10 4.84
C VAL A 479 -35.54 47.31 4.26
N GLU A 480 -35.09 46.31 5.00
CA GLU A 480 -34.24 45.25 4.48
C GLU A 480 -35.11 44.06 4.04
N ALA A 481 -34.93 43.63 2.79
CA ALA A 481 -35.57 42.44 2.24
C ALA A 481 -34.70 41.21 2.53
N LEU A 482 -35.25 40.35 3.36
CA LEU A 482 -34.61 39.15 3.88
C LEU A 482 -35.28 37.93 3.27
N LEU A 483 -34.52 37.20 2.46
CA LEU A 483 -35.01 35.99 1.80
C LEU A 483 -35.43 34.93 2.82
N ARG A 484 -36.51 34.22 2.55
CA ARG A 484 -37.05 33.14 3.38
C ARG A 484 -37.42 31.97 2.48
N TRP A 485 -37.16 30.76 2.96
CA TRP A 485 -37.50 29.54 2.24
C TRP A 485 -38.56 28.75 3.00
N ALA A 486 -39.79 28.82 2.49
CA ALA A 486 -40.93 28.07 3.00
C ALA A 486 -40.90 26.63 2.45
N HIS A 487 -40.22 25.73 3.17
CA HIS A 487 -40.13 24.33 2.79
C HIS A 487 -41.40 23.55 3.23
N PRO A 488 -42.02 22.74 2.36
CA PRO A 488 -43.28 22.06 2.66
C PRO A 488 -43.22 21.08 3.83
N GLU A 489 -42.07 20.41 4.00
CA GLU A 489 -41.89 19.42 5.07
C GLU A 489 -41.11 19.96 6.28
N ARG A 490 -40.23 20.94 6.05
CA ARG A 490 -39.25 21.42 7.04
C ARG A 490 -39.65 22.77 7.65
N GLY A 491 -40.77 23.34 7.20
CA GLY A 491 -41.20 24.66 7.61
C GLY A 491 -40.28 25.76 7.06
N MET A 492 -40.17 26.86 7.82
CA MET A 492 -39.37 28.00 7.40
C MET A 492 -37.88 27.76 7.64
N ILE A 493 -37.10 27.69 6.57
CA ILE A 493 -35.64 27.49 6.64
C ILE A 493 -34.95 28.87 6.64
N ALA A 494 -34.04 29.07 7.60
CA ALA A 494 -33.31 30.32 7.77
C ALA A 494 -32.23 30.54 6.69
N PRO A 495 -31.97 31.78 6.27
CA PRO A 495 -30.90 32.12 5.31
C PRO A 495 -29.53 31.54 5.65
N ASP A 496 -29.15 31.56 6.93
CA ASP A 496 -27.85 31.06 7.42
C ASP A 496 -27.62 29.57 7.09
N ILE A 497 -28.70 28.82 6.80
CA ILE A 497 -28.64 27.41 6.43
C ILE A 497 -28.49 27.25 4.90
N PHE A 498 -29.31 27.93 4.10
CA PHE A 498 -29.40 27.66 2.66
C PHE A 498 -28.61 28.63 1.77
N ILE A 499 -28.25 29.83 2.23
CA ILE A 499 -27.41 30.77 1.46
C ILE A 499 -25.99 30.20 1.24
N PRO A 500 -25.29 29.66 2.25
CA PRO A 500 -23.98 29.04 2.04
C PRO A 500 -24.03 27.84 1.07
N LEU A 501 -25.15 27.11 1.09
CA LEU A 501 -25.42 26.01 0.16
C LEU A 501 -25.60 26.54 -1.27
N ALA A 502 -26.37 27.63 -1.42
CA ALA A 502 -26.61 28.27 -2.70
C ALA A 502 -25.32 28.78 -3.34
N GLU A 503 -24.44 29.40 -2.56
CA GLU A 503 -23.14 29.90 -3.02
C GLU A 503 -22.23 28.77 -3.48
N ARG A 504 -22.05 27.75 -2.65
CA ARG A 504 -21.19 26.59 -2.94
C ARG A 504 -21.57 25.88 -4.23
N PHE A 505 -22.87 25.78 -4.51
CA PHE A 505 -23.39 25.06 -5.67
C PHE A 505 -23.82 25.95 -6.84
N GLY A 506 -23.50 27.25 -6.78
CA GLY A 506 -23.79 28.21 -7.86
C GLY A 506 -25.28 28.52 -8.08
N ILE A 507 -26.14 28.19 -7.11
CA ILE A 507 -27.58 28.49 -7.13
C ILE A 507 -27.83 29.96 -6.74
N ILE A 508 -26.88 30.59 -6.04
CA ILE A 508 -27.00 31.95 -5.51
C ILE A 508 -27.33 33.01 -6.58
N ASN A 509 -26.84 32.85 -7.80
CA ASN A 509 -27.14 33.79 -8.89
C ASN A 509 -28.62 33.73 -9.29
N SER A 510 -29.20 32.53 -9.37
CA SER A 510 -30.62 32.32 -9.67
C SER A 510 -31.51 32.87 -8.55
N LEU A 511 -31.13 32.65 -7.29
CA LEU A 511 -31.83 33.22 -6.14
C LEU A 511 -31.74 34.74 -6.10
N GLY A 512 -30.55 35.28 -6.33
CA GLY A 512 -30.31 36.71 -6.40
C GLY A 512 -31.17 37.41 -7.47
N ASN A 513 -31.25 36.83 -8.67
CA ASN A 513 -32.12 37.34 -9.72
C ASN A 513 -33.60 37.32 -9.32
N TRP A 514 -34.04 36.26 -8.63
CA TRP A 514 -35.41 36.19 -8.09
C TRP A 514 -35.66 37.25 -7.02
N VAL A 515 -34.71 37.47 -6.10
CA VAL A 515 -34.79 38.51 -5.05
C VAL A 515 -34.90 39.90 -5.67
N ILE A 516 -34.07 40.21 -6.67
CA ILE A 516 -34.08 41.51 -7.38
C ILE A 516 -35.46 41.74 -8.04
N GLU A 517 -35.98 40.73 -8.73
CA GLU A 517 -37.29 40.81 -9.41
C GLU A 517 -38.42 41.02 -8.41
N GLU A 518 -38.45 40.24 -7.33
CA GLU A 518 -39.51 40.32 -6.32
C GLU A 518 -39.44 41.62 -5.50
N ALA A 519 -38.24 42.09 -5.15
CA ALA A 519 -38.06 43.37 -4.48
C ALA A 519 -38.55 44.54 -5.34
N CYS A 520 -38.23 44.54 -6.65
CA CYS A 520 -38.71 45.57 -7.58
C CYS A 520 -40.23 45.50 -7.78
N ARG A 521 -40.79 44.28 -7.91
CA ARG A 521 -42.24 44.07 -7.99
C ARG A 521 -42.95 44.62 -6.75
N GLN A 522 -42.40 44.36 -5.56
CA GLN A 522 -42.96 44.83 -4.30
C GLN A 522 -42.84 46.36 -4.14
N LEU A 523 -41.72 46.95 -4.57
CA LEU A 523 -41.54 48.41 -4.62
C LEU A 523 -42.59 49.09 -5.51
N ALA A 524 -42.86 48.54 -6.69
CA ALA A 524 -43.91 49.05 -7.57
C ALA A 524 -45.30 48.96 -6.92
N LEU A 525 -45.60 47.84 -6.26
CA LEU A 525 -46.86 47.65 -5.54
C LEU A 525 -47.03 48.68 -4.41
N TRP A 526 -45.99 48.92 -3.61
CA TRP A 526 -46.03 49.93 -2.55
C TRP A 526 -46.19 51.34 -3.10
N ARG A 527 -45.51 51.67 -4.20
CA ARG A 527 -45.65 52.96 -4.88
C ARG A 527 -47.10 53.17 -5.37
N ASP A 528 -47.72 52.15 -5.94
CA ASP A 528 -49.12 52.22 -6.40
C ASP A 528 -50.10 52.41 -5.23
N MET A 529 -49.71 51.97 -4.02
CA MET A 529 -50.43 52.25 -2.76
C MET A 529 -50.09 53.61 -2.13
N GLY A 530 -49.26 54.44 -2.79
CA GLY A 530 -48.83 55.75 -2.32
C GLY A 530 -47.68 55.73 -1.31
N LEU A 531 -47.01 54.58 -1.13
CA LEU A 531 -45.89 54.42 -0.22
C LEU A 531 -44.57 54.54 -0.97
N GLN A 532 -43.71 55.45 -0.52
CA GLN A 532 -42.36 55.60 -1.06
C GLN A 532 -41.35 55.21 0.00
N MET A 533 -40.73 54.06 -0.17
CA MET A 533 -39.71 53.55 0.73
C MET A 533 -38.58 52.90 -0.05
N ARG A 534 -37.43 52.77 0.60
CA ARG A 534 -36.28 52.04 0.07
C ARG A 534 -36.34 50.58 0.46
N VAL A 535 -35.89 49.71 -0.44
CA VAL A 535 -35.67 48.29 -0.16
C VAL A 535 -34.19 48.00 -0.31
N ALA A 536 -33.59 47.55 0.79
CA ALA A 536 -32.25 47.01 0.80
C ALA A 536 -32.28 45.52 0.46
N ILE A 537 -31.43 45.07 -0.45
CA ILE A 537 -31.21 43.67 -0.79
C ILE A 537 -29.74 43.30 -0.58
N ASN A 538 -29.52 42.09 -0.09
CA ASN A 538 -28.17 41.55 0.08
C ASN A 538 -27.62 41.01 -1.25
N LEU A 539 -26.38 41.39 -1.58
CA LEU A 539 -25.65 40.89 -2.75
C LEU A 539 -24.45 40.03 -2.31
N SER A 540 -24.42 38.79 -2.80
CA SER A 540 -23.26 37.92 -2.62
C SER A 540 -22.07 38.32 -3.51
N VAL A 541 -20.87 37.91 -3.09
CA VAL A 541 -19.64 38.05 -3.91
C VAL A 541 -19.78 37.37 -5.28
N HIS A 542 -20.48 36.24 -5.33
CA HIS A 542 -20.67 35.45 -6.55
C HIS A 542 -21.50 36.18 -7.59
N GLN A 543 -22.51 36.94 -7.15
CA GLN A 543 -23.33 37.78 -8.02
C GLN A 543 -22.55 38.97 -8.57
N LEU A 544 -21.71 39.62 -7.75
CA LEU A 544 -20.89 40.76 -8.21
C LEU A 544 -19.83 40.38 -9.24
N ARG A 545 -19.36 39.13 -9.21
CA ARG A 545 -18.44 38.59 -10.22
C ARG A 545 -19.14 38.16 -11.51
N GLU A 546 -20.47 38.04 -11.50
CA GLU A 546 -21.23 37.63 -12.68
C GLU A 546 -21.34 38.77 -13.68
N SER A 547 -21.00 38.51 -14.95
CA SER A 547 -21.15 39.50 -16.01
C SER A 547 -22.64 39.83 -16.25
N GLY A 548 -22.95 41.12 -16.39
CA GLY A 548 -24.29 41.60 -16.70
C GLY A 548 -25.25 41.72 -15.52
N LEU A 549 -24.77 41.70 -14.26
CA LEU A 549 -25.61 41.99 -13.09
C LEU A 549 -26.26 43.38 -13.20
N ALA A 550 -25.47 44.40 -13.51
CA ALA A 550 -25.92 45.78 -13.67
C ALA A 550 -26.99 45.92 -14.76
N ASP A 551 -26.80 45.27 -15.91
CA ASP A 551 -27.77 45.22 -17.01
C ASP A 551 -29.10 44.58 -16.56
N ARG A 552 -29.04 43.47 -15.81
CA ARG A 552 -30.24 42.79 -15.30
C ARG A 552 -31.02 43.67 -14.34
N ILE A 553 -30.33 44.29 -13.37
CA ILE A 553 -31.01 45.19 -12.42
C ILE A 553 -31.64 46.36 -13.18
N THR A 554 -30.93 46.95 -14.15
CA THR A 554 -31.47 48.03 -15.00
C THR A 554 -32.75 47.59 -15.72
N GLN A 555 -32.75 46.40 -16.33
CA GLN A 555 -33.93 45.87 -17.02
C GLN A 555 -35.11 45.61 -16.08
N THR A 556 -34.85 45.09 -14.87
CA THR A 556 -35.89 44.86 -13.87
C THR A 556 -36.46 46.17 -13.33
N LEU A 557 -35.62 47.16 -13.03
CA LEU A 557 -36.06 48.50 -12.60
C LEU A 557 -36.97 49.14 -13.67
N LEU A 558 -36.57 49.09 -14.95
CA LEU A 558 -37.37 49.59 -16.07
C LEU A 558 -38.70 48.85 -16.22
N ARG A 559 -38.70 47.52 -16.05
CA ARG A 559 -39.91 46.69 -16.18
C ARG A 559 -40.97 47.04 -15.13
N HIS A 560 -40.55 47.32 -13.91
CA HIS A 560 -41.43 47.64 -12.78
C HIS A 560 -41.59 49.15 -12.54
N ASP A 561 -40.96 49.98 -13.38
CA ASP A 561 -40.98 51.44 -13.28
C ASP A 561 -40.48 51.97 -11.91
N VAL A 562 -39.49 51.28 -11.35
CA VAL A 562 -38.88 51.61 -10.05
C VAL A 562 -37.71 52.55 -10.25
N GLN A 563 -37.64 53.63 -9.48
CA GLN A 563 -36.48 54.52 -9.50
C GLN A 563 -35.28 53.82 -8.87
N ALA A 564 -34.10 53.88 -9.51
CA ALA A 564 -32.88 53.23 -9.04
C ALA A 564 -32.54 53.60 -7.58
N SER A 565 -32.82 54.84 -7.17
CA SER A 565 -32.62 55.36 -5.81
C SER A 565 -33.50 54.73 -4.73
N GLN A 566 -34.50 53.92 -5.10
CA GLN A 566 -35.34 53.15 -4.19
C GLN A 566 -34.76 51.77 -3.86
N LEU A 567 -33.84 51.27 -4.69
CA LEU A 567 -33.13 50.02 -4.43
C LEU A 567 -31.78 50.34 -3.79
N LEU A 568 -31.46 49.62 -2.72
CA LEU A 568 -30.19 49.68 -2.03
C LEU A 568 -29.57 48.28 -2.02
N CYS A 569 -28.30 48.16 -2.39
CA CYS A 569 -27.59 46.90 -2.37
C CYS A 569 -26.61 46.87 -1.20
N GLU A 570 -26.75 45.86 -0.35
CA GLU A 570 -25.89 45.59 0.79
C GLU A 570 -24.82 44.59 0.35
N ILE A 571 -23.56 44.92 0.62
CA ILE A 571 -22.39 44.08 0.35
C ILE A 571 -21.59 43.95 1.63
N THR A 572 -21.19 42.75 2.01
CA THR A 572 -20.40 42.58 3.24
C THR A 572 -19.04 43.27 3.12
N GLU A 573 -18.45 43.65 4.26
CA GLU A 573 -17.13 44.28 4.32
C GLU A 573 -16.08 43.49 3.52
N SER A 574 -16.06 42.16 3.66
CA SER A 574 -15.11 41.30 2.95
C SER A 574 -15.30 41.32 1.43
N VAL A 575 -16.55 41.38 0.96
CA VAL A 575 -16.87 41.51 -0.47
C VAL A 575 -16.44 42.87 -0.99
N ALA A 576 -16.71 43.93 -0.21
CA ALA A 576 -16.34 45.28 -0.56
C ALA A 576 -14.82 45.43 -0.71
N MET A 577 -14.03 44.80 0.18
CA MET A 577 -12.56 44.87 0.16
C MET A 577 -11.90 43.98 -0.91
N GLU A 578 -12.66 43.26 -1.72
CA GLU A 578 -12.10 42.35 -2.73
C GLU A 578 -11.54 43.12 -3.95
N ASP A 579 -10.22 43.09 -4.13
CA ASP A 579 -9.50 43.77 -5.22
C ASP A 579 -9.48 42.96 -6.53
N THR A 580 -10.67 42.58 -7.03
CA THR A 580 -10.80 42.05 -8.39
C THR A 580 -11.38 43.10 -9.33
N GLN A 581 -10.83 43.17 -10.54
CA GLN A 581 -11.34 44.06 -11.60
C GLN A 581 -12.81 43.79 -11.95
N ALA A 582 -13.35 42.60 -11.64
CA ALA A 582 -14.76 42.27 -11.88
C ALA A 582 -15.67 42.93 -10.84
N THR A 583 -15.35 42.77 -9.55
CA THR A 583 -16.14 43.35 -8.44
C THR A 583 -16.14 44.87 -8.49
N GLN A 584 -14.98 45.50 -8.74
CA GLN A 584 -14.89 46.96 -8.86
C GLN A 584 -15.73 47.52 -10.01
N ARG A 585 -15.68 46.88 -11.19
CA ARG A 585 -16.52 47.29 -12.33
C ARG A 585 -18.01 47.15 -12.04
N ALA A 586 -18.43 46.05 -11.43
CA ALA A 586 -19.84 45.87 -11.06
C ALA A 586 -20.30 46.96 -10.07
N ILE A 587 -19.49 47.30 -9.08
CA ILE A 587 -19.78 48.38 -8.11
C ILE A 587 -19.90 49.74 -8.80
N GLU A 588 -19.00 50.06 -9.73
CA GLU A 588 -19.06 51.29 -10.53
C GLU A 588 -20.30 51.34 -11.42
N GLU A 589 -20.63 50.25 -12.11
CA GLU A 589 -21.81 50.14 -12.96
C GLU A 589 -23.11 50.32 -12.14
N LEU A 590 -23.20 49.72 -10.96
CA LEU A 590 -24.36 49.88 -10.06
C LEU A 590 -24.52 51.32 -9.59
N ARG A 591 -23.40 51.99 -9.26
CA ARG A 591 -23.40 53.42 -8.92
C ARG A 591 -23.88 54.27 -10.09
N ASP A 592 -23.39 54.00 -11.30
CA ASP A 592 -23.72 54.78 -12.49
C ASP A 592 -25.20 54.63 -12.89
N ILE A 593 -25.84 53.51 -12.55
CA ILE A 593 -27.30 53.31 -12.64
C ILE A 593 -28.07 54.17 -11.61
N GLY A 594 -27.42 54.60 -10.54
CA GLY A 594 -28.01 55.37 -9.44
C GLY A 594 -28.53 54.52 -8.28
N ILE A 595 -28.06 53.27 -8.16
CA ILE A 595 -28.38 52.38 -7.04
C ILE A 595 -27.53 52.76 -5.83
N PHE A 596 -28.14 52.76 -4.64
CA PHE A 596 -27.41 53.02 -3.40
C PHE A 596 -26.65 51.78 -2.95
N LEU A 597 -25.42 51.98 -2.49
CA LEU A 597 -24.59 50.90 -1.96
C LEU A 597 -24.39 51.09 -0.45
N SER A 598 -24.56 50.00 0.29
CA SER A 598 -24.30 49.91 1.72
C SER A 598 -23.28 48.83 2.01
N ILE A 599 -22.37 49.12 2.94
CA ILE A 599 -21.40 48.16 3.45
C ILE A 599 -22.02 47.48 4.66
N ASP A 600 -22.09 46.16 4.63
CA ASP A 600 -22.67 45.33 5.68
C ASP A 600 -21.60 44.63 6.53
N ASP A 601 -22.01 44.17 7.73
CA ASP A 601 -21.16 43.45 8.69
C ASP A 601 -19.86 44.18 9.10
N PHE A 602 -19.85 45.51 9.10
CA PHE A 602 -18.63 46.29 9.31
C PHE A 602 -18.05 46.09 10.72
N GLY A 603 -16.76 45.77 10.78
CA GLY A 603 -15.98 45.55 12.00
C GLY A 603 -15.65 44.08 12.29
N THR A 604 -16.20 43.15 11.52
CA THR A 604 -15.93 41.70 11.66
C THR A 604 -14.69 41.25 10.88
N GLY A 605 -14.16 42.09 9.96
CA GLY A 605 -12.99 41.81 9.12
C GLY A 605 -11.81 42.79 9.26
N TYR A 606 -10.77 42.60 8.44
CA TYR A 606 -9.61 43.50 8.36
C TYR A 606 -9.85 44.59 7.31
N SER A 607 -10.42 45.72 7.73
CA SER A 607 -10.64 46.88 6.85
C SER A 607 -9.35 47.63 6.49
N SER A 608 -9.13 47.87 5.19
CA SER A 608 -8.21 48.91 4.73
C SER A 608 -8.95 50.23 4.62
N LEU A 609 -8.72 51.15 5.56
CA LEU A 609 -9.28 52.51 5.54
C LEU A 609 -9.10 53.24 4.19
N ASN A 610 -8.00 52.94 3.48
CA ASN A 610 -7.74 53.53 2.18
C ASN A 610 -8.70 53.01 1.10
N TYR A 611 -9.12 51.74 1.19
CA TYR A 611 -10.05 51.14 0.25
C TYR A 611 -11.48 51.57 0.54
N LEU A 612 -11.86 51.62 1.82
CA LEU A 612 -13.15 52.17 2.27
C LEU A 612 -13.39 53.60 1.75
N ARG A 613 -12.34 54.44 1.70
CA ARG A 613 -12.40 55.80 1.14
C ARG A 613 -12.64 55.84 -0.38
N GLN A 614 -12.25 54.80 -1.11
CA GLN A 614 -12.35 54.75 -2.58
C GLN A 614 -13.66 54.10 -3.04
N LEU A 615 -14.32 53.34 -2.16
CA LEU A 615 -15.57 52.67 -2.46
C LEU A 615 -16.72 53.69 -2.57
N PRO A 616 -17.53 53.67 -3.64
CA PRO A 616 -18.66 54.58 -3.79
C PRO A 616 -19.90 54.10 -3.00
N ALA A 617 -19.73 53.81 -1.71
CA ALA A 617 -20.85 53.54 -0.81
C ALA A 617 -21.43 54.82 -0.23
N GLN A 618 -22.67 54.76 0.22
CA GLN A 618 -23.36 55.88 0.90
C GLN A 618 -23.78 55.51 2.32
N GLN A 619 -23.75 54.22 2.66
CA GLN A 619 -24.20 53.70 3.95
C GLN A 619 -23.23 52.65 4.48
N LEU A 620 -23.09 52.60 5.80
CA LEU A 620 -22.30 51.63 6.55
C LEU A 620 -23.17 51.06 7.67
N LYS A 621 -23.35 49.73 7.69
CA LYS A 621 -24.06 49.00 8.74
C LYS A 621 -23.05 48.45 9.75
N ILE A 622 -23.26 48.77 11.01
CA ILE A 622 -22.51 48.23 12.14
C ILE A 622 -23.12 46.87 12.51
N ASP A 623 -22.29 45.83 12.52
CA ASP A 623 -22.74 44.47 12.85
C ASP A 623 -23.32 44.37 14.26
N ARG A 624 -24.31 43.50 14.42
CA ARG A 624 -25.00 43.25 15.69
C ARG A 624 -24.06 42.86 16.84
N SER A 625 -22.90 42.24 16.55
CA SER A 625 -21.97 41.81 17.59
C SER A 625 -21.42 42.98 18.40
N PHE A 626 -21.28 44.17 17.80
CA PHE A 626 -20.87 45.39 18.49
C PHE A 626 -22.01 46.05 19.26
N ILE A 627 -23.26 45.82 18.86
CA ILE A 627 -24.45 46.40 19.49
C ILE A 627 -24.91 45.59 20.70
N ARG A 628 -24.71 44.26 20.68
CA ARG A 628 -25.18 43.36 21.75
C ARG A 628 -24.70 43.79 23.14
N ASP A 629 -23.41 44.08 23.26
CA ASP A 629 -22.75 44.35 24.56
C ASP A 629 -22.64 45.86 24.86
N LEU A 630 -23.30 46.72 24.06
CA LEU A 630 -23.24 48.18 24.10
C LEU A 630 -23.69 48.78 25.44
N GLU A 631 -24.63 48.15 26.14
CA GLU A 631 -25.11 48.63 27.44
C GLU A 631 -24.16 48.27 28.59
N THR A 632 -23.36 47.22 28.46
CA THR A 632 -22.60 46.65 29.59
C THR A 632 -21.10 46.90 29.50
N GLU A 633 -20.55 46.99 28.29
CA GLU A 633 -19.10 47.07 28.06
C GLU A 633 -18.68 48.45 27.55
N GLU A 634 -17.75 49.09 28.25
CA GLU A 634 -17.24 50.41 27.87
C GLU A 634 -16.38 50.36 26.60
N ASP A 635 -15.65 49.26 26.39
CA ASP A 635 -14.86 49.03 25.17
C ASP A 635 -15.75 48.91 23.93
N ALA A 636 -16.88 48.18 24.02
CA ALA A 636 -17.86 48.08 22.93
C ALA A 636 -18.44 49.46 22.56
N ARG A 637 -18.77 50.29 23.55
CA ARG A 637 -19.22 51.68 23.31
C ARG A 637 -18.17 52.54 22.63
N ALA A 638 -16.90 52.41 23.05
CA ALA A 638 -15.80 53.17 22.47
C ALA A 638 -15.58 52.81 20.99
N VAL A 639 -15.68 51.52 20.65
CA VAL A 639 -15.57 51.03 19.26
C VAL A 639 -16.72 51.55 18.40
N VAL A 640 -17.97 51.37 18.84
CA VAL A 640 -19.15 51.85 18.09
C VAL A 640 -19.08 53.36 17.86
N HIS A 641 -18.73 54.14 18.89
CA HIS A 641 -18.56 55.59 18.75
C HIS A 641 -17.43 55.97 17.76
N ALA A 642 -16.32 55.23 17.75
CA ALA A 642 -15.25 55.45 16.79
C ALA A 642 -15.69 55.14 15.35
N VAL A 643 -16.46 54.06 15.14
CA VAL A 643 -17.00 53.67 13.84
C VAL A 643 -17.99 54.71 13.31
N VAL A 644 -18.91 55.20 14.16
CA VAL A 644 -19.88 56.25 13.77
C VAL A 644 -19.13 57.50 13.28
N ARG A 645 -18.15 57.96 14.05
CA ARG A 645 -17.35 59.14 13.68
C ARG A 645 -16.52 58.94 12.41
N LEU A 646 -15.99 57.73 12.19
CA LEU A 646 -15.26 57.39 10.97
C LEU A 646 -16.18 57.45 9.76
N ALA A 647 -17.35 56.83 9.84
CA ALA A 647 -18.32 56.80 8.75
C ALA A 647 -18.77 58.21 8.37
N HIS A 648 -19.10 59.06 9.35
CA HIS A 648 -19.43 60.47 9.10
C HIS A 648 -18.27 61.26 8.49
N ALA A 649 -17.03 61.01 8.92
CA ALA A 649 -15.85 61.64 8.32
C ALA A 649 -15.63 61.24 6.85
N LEU A 650 -16.16 60.08 6.44
CA LEU A 650 -16.18 59.61 5.05
C LEU A 650 -17.45 60.04 4.29
N GLY A 651 -18.37 60.76 4.93
CA GLY A 651 -19.65 61.16 4.33
C GLY A 651 -20.67 60.02 4.20
N LEU A 652 -20.49 58.93 4.94
CA LEU A 652 -21.39 57.78 4.96
C LEU A 652 -22.44 57.94 6.07
N ARG A 653 -23.67 57.47 5.79
CA ARG A 653 -24.69 57.27 6.83
C ARG A 653 -24.46 55.97 7.58
N VAL A 654 -24.82 55.94 8.85
CA VAL A 654 -24.58 54.78 9.72
C VAL A 654 -25.88 54.12 10.12
N VAL A 655 -25.96 52.80 9.92
CA VAL A 655 -27.04 51.96 10.45
C VAL A 655 -26.49 51.10 11.58
N ALA A 656 -27.15 51.06 12.72
CA ALA A 656 -26.85 50.08 13.76
C ALA A 656 -27.81 48.88 13.64
N GLU A 657 -27.27 47.69 13.39
CA GLU A 657 -28.03 46.45 13.34
C GLU A 657 -28.11 45.75 14.72
N GLY A 658 -29.21 45.05 14.98
CA GLY A 658 -29.35 44.24 16.18
C GLY A 658 -29.72 45.04 17.43
N VAL A 659 -30.42 46.17 17.27
CA VAL A 659 -30.98 46.92 18.40
C VAL A 659 -32.15 46.13 19.01
N GLU A 660 -31.98 45.62 20.22
CA GLU A 660 -32.94 44.78 20.95
C GLU A 660 -33.57 45.49 22.15
N THR A 661 -32.90 46.49 22.72
CA THR A 661 -33.34 47.18 23.94
C THR A 661 -33.47 48.70 23.76
N ALA A 662 -34.23 49.33 24.66
CA ALA A 662 -34.36 50.78 24.69
C ALA A 662 -33.05 51.48 25.08
N GLY A 663 -32.23 50.86 25.95
CA GLY A 663 -30.93 51.43 26.35
C GLY A 663 -29.93 51.45 25.21
N GLN A 664 -29.84 50.38 24.41
CA GLN A 664 -29.05 50.36 23.18
C GLN A 664 -29.46 51.48 22.22
N ARG A 665 -30.77 51.67 22.00
CA ARG A 665 -31.30 52.76 21.19
C ARG A 665 -30.84 54.13 21.72
N ASP A 666 -31.03 54.39 23.00
CA ASP A 666 -30.73 55.69 23.59
C ASP A 666 -29.23 56.02 23.49
N ILE A 667 -28.36 55.03 23.74
CA ILE A 667 -26.91 55.17 23.57
C ILE A 667 -26.54 55.48 22.10
N LEU A 668 -27.17 54.79 21.13
CA LEU A 668 -26.90 55.00 19.71
C LEU A 668 -27.37 56.37 19.21
N ILE A 669 -28.50 56.87 19.73
CA ILE A 669 -28.98 58.24 19.47
C ILE A 669 -27.99 59.27 20.02
N ASP A 670 -27.51 59.08 21.26
CA ASP A 670 -26.51 59.96 21.87
C ASP A 670 -25.18 59.97 21.09
N MET A 671 -24.83 58.84 20.46
CA MET A 671 -23.67 58.71 19.57
C MET A 671 -23.91 59.29 18.16
N GLN A 672 -25.10 59.86 17.89
CA GLN A 672 -25.50 60.41 16.59
C GLN A 672 -25.55 59.37 15.45
N CYS A 673 -25.86 58.10 15.76
CA CYS A 673 -26.11 57.10 14.72
C CYS A 673 -27.35 57.50 13.89
N ASP A 674 -27.32 57.39 12.55
CA ASP A 674 -28.38 57.90 11.67
C ASP A 674 -29.62 57.01 11.63
N GLU A 675 -29.43 55.69 11.60
CA GLU A 675 -30.48 54.71 11.33
C GLU A 675 -30.37 53.51 12.29
N LEU A 676 -31.51 53.00 12.75
CA LEU A 676 -31.58 51.91 13.72
C LEU A 676 -32.41 50.74 13.18
N GLN A 677 -31.89 49.53 13.31
CA GLN A 677 -32.56 48.30 12.89
C GLN A 677 -32.40 47.21 13.96
N GLY A 678 -33.50 46.53 14.29
CA GLY A 678 -33.45 45.40 15.21
C GLY A 678 -34.79 45.01 15.82
N TYR A 679 -34.77 43.97 16.66
CA TYR A 679 -35.96 43.37 17.25
C TYR A 679 -36.67 44.25 18.26
N PHE A 680 -36.01 45.28 18.79
CA PHE A 680 -36.65 46.32 19.59
C PHE A 680 -37.83 46.96 18.83
N TYR A 681 -37.66 47.19 17.53
CA TYR A 681 -38.69 47.77 16.68
C TYR A 681 -39.60 46.70 16.10
N ALA A 682 -39.04 45.75 15.36
CA ALA A 682 -39.80 44.71 14.69
C ALA A 682 -38.90 43.57 14.23
N ARG A 683 -39.48 42.36 14.23
CA ARG A 683 -38.89 41.21 13.56
C ARG A 683 -39.20 41.27 12.05
N PRO A 684 -38.39 40.63 11.20
CA PRO A 684 -38.68 40.50 9.77
C PRO A 684 -40.08 39.89 9.53
N MET A 685 -40.90 40.57 8.73
CA MET A 685 -42.31 40.21 8.54
C MET A 685 -42.73 40.27 7.07
N SER A 686 -43.85 39.65 6.69
CA SER A 686 -44.36 39.74 5.32
C SER A 686 -44.72 41.18 4.93
N ALA A 687 -44.79 41.46 3.62
CA ALA A 687 -45.17 42.79 3.12
C ALA A 687 -46.52 43.26 3.68
N ASP A 688 -47.51 42.38 3.76
CA ASP A 688 -48.83 42.70 4.33
C ASP A 688 -48.76 43.02 5.82
N SER A 689 -47.94 42.26 6.56
CA SER A 689 -47.73 42.48 8.00
C SER A 689 -47.03 43.82 8.26
N LEU A 690 -46.08 44.20 7.41
CA LEU A 690 -45.39 45.49 7.49
C LEU A 690 -46.36 46.65 7.27
N LEU A 691 -47.25 46.54 6.28
CA LEU A 691 -48.28 47.53 6.02
C LEU A 691 -49.25 47.66 7.21
N ALA A 692 -49.66 46.54 7.80
CA ALA A 692 -50.51 46.54 8.99
C ALA A 692 -49.79 47.14 10.21
N TRP A 693 -48.52 46.78 10.42
CA TRP A 693 -47.69 47.29 11.51
C TRP A 693 -47.50 48.81 11.41
N ALA A 694 -47.25 49.33 10.21
CA ALA A 694 -47.07 50.75 9.97
C ALA A 694 -48.37 51.56 10.08
N ARG A 695 -49.54 50.97 9.75
CA ARG A 695 -50.85 51.64 9.84
C ARG A 695 -51.47 51.67 11.25
N GLY A 696 -50.84 51.03 12.24
CA GLY A 696 -51.08 51.31 13.65
C GLY A 696 -51.99 50.33 14.41
N ASP A 697 -51.55 49.08 14.57
CA ASP A 697 -51.93 48.27 15.76
C ASP A 697 -50.93 48.47 16.93
N ARG A 698 -50.37 49.68 17.03
CA ARG A 698 -49.64 50.18 18.19
C ARG A 698 -50.53 51.19 18.92
N ARG A 699 -50.79 50.94 20.20
CA ARG A 699 -51.39 51.92 21.12
C ARG A 699 -50.54 53.20 21.13
N GLY A 700 -50.98 54.22 20.40
CA GLY A 700 -50.54 55.61 20.51
C GLY A 700 -49.35 55.99 19.63
N GLY A 701 -49.62 56.62 18.48
CA GLY A 701 -48.65 57.32 17.62
C GLY A 701 -48.74 56.85 16.17
N GLN A 702 -49.27 57.69 15.26
CA GLN A 702 -49.22 57.45 13.81
C GLN A 702 -47.75 57.37 13.37
N ALA A 703 -47.34 56.25 12.77
CA ALA A 703 -46.09 56.16 12.04
C ALA A 703 -46.32 56.74 10.64
N ASP A 704 -45.64 57.84 10.33
CA ASP A 704 -45.70 58.49 9.03
C ASP A 704 -44.52 58.00 8.18
N PHE A 705 -44.81 57.47 6.98
CA PHE A 705 -43.75 57.05 6.06
C PHE A 705 -43.11 58.32 5.49
N SER A 706 -41.84 58.56 5.82
CA SER A 706 -41.13 59.73 5.27
C SER A 706 -40.64 59.46 3.85
N ALA A 707 -40.74 60.47 2.98
CA ALA A 707 -40.01 60.47 1.72
C ALA A 707 -38.50 60.31 1.99
N SER A 708 -37.84 59.47 1.21
CA SER A 708 -36.41 59.16 1.37
C SER A 708 -35.54 60.43 1.34
N ILE A 709 -34.83 60.71 2.43
CA ILE A 709 -34.09 61.97 2.67
C ILE A 709 -32.85 62.10 1.74
N LEU A 710 -32.39 61.00 1.14
CA LEU A 710 -31.17 61.00 0.32
C LEU A 710 -31.40 61.47 -1.13
N GLY A 711 -32.65 61.76 -1.55
CA GLY A 711 -32.93 62.47 -2.80
C GLY A 711 -32.73 64.00 -2.72
N ALA A 712 -32.49 64.54 -1.51
CA ALA A 712 -32.33 65.99 -1.30
C ALA A 712 -30.87 66.47 -1.42
N LEU A 713 -29.90 65.57 -1.62
CA LEU A 713 -28.46 65.90 -1.75
C LEU A 713 -27.95 65.94 -3.20
N THR A 714 -28.83 65.78 -4.19
CA THR A 714 -28.55 66.18 -5.57
C THR A 714 -29.16 67.56 -5.81
N GLY A 715 -28.46 68.59 -5.31
CA GLY A 715 -28.71 70.01 -5.55
C GLY A 715 -27.38 70.76 -5.60
#